data_AF-A0A1W6MG49-F1
#
_entry.id   AF-A0A1W6MG49-F1
#
_cell.length_a   1.000
_cell.length_b   1.000
_cell.length_c   1.000
_cell.angle_alpha   90.00
_cell.angle_beta   90.00
_cell.angle_gamma   90.00
#
_symmetry.space_group_name_H-M   'P 1'
#
loop_
_entity.id
_entity.type
_entity.pdbx_description
1 polymer ?
#
loop_
_entity_poly.entity_id
_entity_poly.type
_entity_poly.pdbx_seq_one_letter_code
_entity_poly.pdbx_strand_id
1 'polypeptide(L)'
;MKSLNAVTGVLIFLASFFTTAQDLEDRTLLTIDGKDYDAGTFMKVYLKNLDIVQDESQKDVDNYLDLYVKYRLKLQQAYDMNLQDDEEYQKELKNYRSSLSQSYLTDTEVTDQLVREVYDRSLEEVNASHILVQVGRGAEPADTLEAYKKILDIKKELDAGADFAKVAREKSEGPSAGNAGELGWFGPFRMVYQFEDAAYETEVGEYTDPFRTDFGYHILKVNDRRKSRGEVTVAHIMTFDRPADSTKTAETRIRDIYKQLEDGKSFEEMAREFSDDLRTAKDGGKLQRFGSGGLNSPIFVDAALEMDEIGSYTEPIKSKYGWHIIKLLEKHPPKSFEQQEKQLRQQITKSPRARKITQSFIKKLQDRYNAKVDVKVDGEMLQTVGDSIMQRSWKYKPLPEHAQKQLFSIQNKSYTVKDFYQFVEERQKKDFQQYDNKREKVESLLDAFVETSFINYYDENLERDNKDFAFIYSEFKEGILLFNLMEKKIWGKAKEDTVALKKYYESNKERYQWKRRIDIILTQNTSKETAEQVQELLRKGVEIDSIKAQINLDGRTKTIISSGTVEEDYSRLPEDFEIKTGVSKIYHEKEDSFYKVIMVNEIMEPSIKTFDEAIGAVINDYQQVLEKEWESSLKEGHDIKINKRTLKKVKKELAAKTD
;
A
#
# COMPACT_ATOMS: atom_id res chain seq x y z
N MET A 1 44.03 24.98 -44.17
CA MET A 1 43.07 26.06 -43.84
C MET A 1 42.03 25.45 -42.89
N LYS A 2 41.92 25.99 -41.65
CA LYS A 2 41.03 25.64 -40.51
C LYS A 2 41.30 24.26 -39.85
N SER A 3 42.34 24.15 -38.99
CA SER A 3 42.33 24.26 -37.49
C SER A 3 41.76 23.00 -36.79
N LEU A 4 42.56 21.96 -36.51
CA LEU A 4 43.43 21.69 -35.34
C LEU A 4 42.74 21.78 -33.96
N ASN A 5 42.68 20.62 -33.25
CA ASN A 5 42.83 20.39 -31.79
C ASN A 5 42.27 18.99 -31.47
N ALA A 6 43.07 17.93 -31.35
CA ALA A 6 43.90 17.54 -30.19
C ALA A 6 43.10 17.41 -28.88
N VAL A 7 42.66 16.19 -28.57
CA VAL A 7 42.09 15.80 -27.26
C VAL A 7 42.98 14.71 -26.69
N THR A 8 43.84 15.08 -25.74
CA THR A 8 44.35 14.15 -24.72
C THR A 8 44.81 14.93 -23.48
N GLY A 9 44.06 14.75 -22.39
CA GLY A 9 44.48 14.66 -20.99
C GLY A 9 45.36 15.76 -20.36
N VAL A 10 44.79 16.48 -19.40
CA VAL A 10 45.46 16.83 -18.14
C VAL A 10 44.45 16.76 -16.99
N LEU A 11 44.78 15.94 -15.98
CA LEU A 11 44.18 15.92 -14.65
C LEU A 11 44.14 17.32 -14.03
N ILE A 12 42.98 17.76 -13.53
CA ILE A 12 42.92 18.78 -12.49
C ILE A 12 42.15 18.20 -11.30
N PHE A 13 42.88 18.12 -10.19
CA PHE A 13 42.43 18.05 -8.81
C PHE A 13 41.02 18.62 -8.58
N LEU A 14 40.06 17.74 -8.30
CA LEU A 14 38.83 18.05 -7.57
C LEU A 14 38.76 17.15 -6.32
N ALA A 15 39.89 17.08 -5.61
CA ALA A 15 39.87 16.78 -4.19
C ALA A 15 39.54 18.09 -3.45
N SER A 16 38.65 18.00 -2.46
CA SER A 16 38.30 19.05 -1.48
C SER A 16 37.11 19.98 -1.81
N PHE A 17 35.92 19.44 -2.10
CA PHE A 17 34.66 20.14 -1.77
C PHE A 17 33.58 19.28 -1.08
N PHE A 18 33.86 17.99 -0.81
CA PHE A 18 32.94 17.12 -0.07
C PHE A 18 33.14 17.11 1.45
N THR A 19 34.01 17.96 2.00
CA THR A 19 34.29 18.00 3.45
C THR A 19 33.55 19.11 4.22
N THR A 20 32.67 19.90 3.60
CA THR A 20 31.93 20.97 4.30
C THR A 20 30.44 20.71 4.52
N ALA A 21 29.84 19.71 3.87
CA ALA A 21 28.42 19.40 4.04
C ALA A 21 28.13 18.67 5.36
N GLN A 22 29.06 17.81 5.81
CA GLN A 22 28.96 17.08 7.08
C GLN A 22 29.10 17.96 8.33
N ASP A 23 29.43 19.24 8.17
CA ASP A 23 29.70 20.17 9.27
C ASP A 23 28.54 21.14 9.51
N LEU A 24 27.52 21.23 8.64
CA LEU A 24 26.39 22.14 8.87
C LEU A 24 25.23 21.50 9.63
N GLU A 25 24.91 20.22 9.37
CA GLU A 25 23.74 19.54 9.97
C GLU A 25 23.70 19.68 11.50
N ASP A 26 24.76 19.27 12.20
CA ASP A 26 24.77 19.22 13.67
C ASP A 26 25.11 20.57 14.34
N ARG A 27 25.26 21.66 13.58
CA ARG A 27 25.60 22.97 14.16
C ARG A 27 24.38 23.64 14.76
N THR A 28 24.53 24.12 15.99
CA THR A 28 23.53 24.99 16.64
C THR A 28 23.22 26.21 15.76
N LEU A 29 21.95 26.33 15.39
CA LEU A 29 21.37 27.48 14.69
C LEU A 29 20.66 28.40 15.68
N LEU A 30 19.91 27.83 16.61
CA LEU A 30 19.02 28.52 17.54
C LEU A 30 19.19 27.91 18.94
N THR A 31 19.25 28.76 19.95
CA THR A 31 19.21 28.36 21.37
C THR A 31 18.05 29.10 22.04
N ILE A 32 17.20 28.37 22.77
CA ILE A 32 16.13 28.95 23.61
C ILE A 32 16.33 28.41 25.02
N ASP A 33 16.57 29.29 26.00
CA ASP A 33 16.82 28.95 27.40
C ASP A 33 17.86 27.85 27.62
N GLY A 34 18.92 27.86 26.80
CA GLY A 34 20.00 26.87 26.86
C GLY A 34 19.70 25.55 26.13
N LYS A 35 18.51 25.38 25.53
CA LYS A 35 18.22 24.27 24.62
C LYS A 35 18.59 24.63 23.19
N ASP A 36 19.50 23.85 22.61
CA ASP A 36 20.01 24.03 21.26
C ASP A 36 19.15 23.32 20.21
N TYR A 37 19.00 23.96 19.07
CA TYR A 37 18.35 23.46 17.86
C TYR A 37 19.32 23.58 16.69
N ASP A 38 19.55 22.47 16.01
CA ASP A 38 20.54 22.34 14.94
C ASP A 38 20.03 22.89 13.59
N ALA A 39 20.97 23.19 12.70
CA ALA A 39 20.68 23.74 11.39
C ALA A 39 20.12 22.71 10.41
N GLY A 40 20.50 21.43 10.54
CA GLY A 40 20.02 20.34 9.69
C GLY A 40 18.51 20.16 9.81
N THR A 41 18.01 20.06 11.04
CA THR A 41 16.58 19.97 11.35
C THR A 41 15.82 21.18 10.81
N PHE A 42 16.34 22.40 11.02
CA PHE A 42 15.72 23.61 10.47
C PHE A 42 15.61 23.57 8.94
N MET A 43 16.69 23.22 8.25
CA MET A 43 16.71 23.14 6.78
C MET A 43 15.75 22.06 6.26
N LYS A 44 15.69 20.89 6.92
CA LYS A 44 14.79 19.79 6.54
C LYS A 44 13.32 20.22 6.66
N VAL A 45 12.97 20.91 7.75
CA VAL A 45 11.62 21.44 7.98
C VAL A 45 11.28 22.57 7.00
N TYR A 46 12.22 23.48 6.73
CA TYR A 46 12.04 24.55 5.73
C TYR A 46 11.76 23.99 4.33
N LEU A 47 12.64 23.10 3.84
CA LEU A 47 12.52 22.53 2.48
C LEU A 47 11.22 21.76 2.29
N LYS A 48 10.77 21.01 3.31
CA LYS A 48 9.52 20.25 3.27
C LYS A 48 8.28 21.13 3.14
N ASN A 49 8.31 22.34 3.70
CA ASN A 49 7.13 23.21 3.75
C ASN A 49 7.07 24.23 2.60
N LEU A 50 8.16 24.47 1.87
CA LEU A 50 8.26 25.50 0.82
C LEU A 50 7.09 25.53 -0.18
N ASP A 51 6.64 24.36 -0.63
CA ASP A 51 5.58 24.24 -1.65
C ASP A 51 4.17 24.42 -1.09
N ILE A 52 4.01 24.35 0.23
CA ILE A 52 2.70 24.37 0.91
C ILE A 52 2.39 25.78 1.43
N VAL A 53 3.41 26.63 1.62
CA VAL A 53 3.22 27.98 2.16
C VAL A 53 2.58 28.91 1.13
N GLN A 54 1.40 29.45 1.46
CA GLN A 54 0.63 30.36 0.60
C GLN A 54 1.18 31.80 0.58
N ASP A 55 1.84 32.23 1.66
CA ASP A 55 2.46 33.55 1.77
C ASP A 55 3.89 33.51 1.23
N GLU A 56 4.14 34.11 0.07
CA GLU A 56 5.46 34.11 -0.55
C GLU A 56 6.54 34.74 0.33
N SER A 57 6.19 35.67 1.23
CA SER A 57 7.16 36.27 2.15
C SER A 57 7.75 35.27 3.13
N GLN A 58 7.03 34.19 3.44
CA GLN A 58 7.47 33.13 4.34
C GLN A 58 8.41 32.13 3.66
N LYS A 59 8.62 32.24 2.34
CA LYS A 59 9.68 31.52 1.62
C LYS A 59 11.05 32.15 1.90
N ASP A 60 11.12 33.39 2.38
CA ASP A 60 12.37 33.97 2.87
C ASP A 60 12.85 33.27 4.16
N VAL A 61 14.16 32.96 4.21
CA VAL A 61 14.76 32.19 5.31
C VAL A 61 14.71 32.92 6.65
N ASP A 62 14.80 34.25 6.68
CA ASP A 62 14.70 35.00 7.95
C ASP A 62 13.25 35.00 8.47
N ASN A 63 12.28 35.20 7.59
CA ASN A 63 10.86 35.14 7.95
C ASN A 63 10.47 33.75 8.45
N TYR A 64 10.94 32.70 7.76
CA TYR A 64 10.71 31.33 8.20
C TYR A 64 11.40 31.01 9.53
N LEU A 65 12.59 31.59 9.79
CA LEU A 65 13.25 31.44 11.08
C LEU A 65 12.43 32.03 12.23
N ASP A 66 11.75 33.17 12.03
CA ASP A 66 10.85 33.71 13.06
C ASP A 66 9.68 32.77 13.34
N LEU A 67 9.08 32.18 12.29
CA LEU A 67 8.03 31.15 12.44
C LEU A 67 8.56 29.92 13.18
N TYR A 68 9.77 29.48 12.86
CA TYR A 68 10.41 28.36 13.53
C TYR A 68 10.68 28.66 15.02
N VAL A 69 11.12 29.87 15.35
CA VAL A 69 11.28 30.32 16.76
C VAL A 69 9.93 30.27 17.49
N LYS A 70 8.87 30.84 16.90
CA LYS A 70 7.51 30.79 17.49
C LYS A 70 7.04 29.36 17.71
N TYR A 71 7.25 28.50 16.73
CA TYR A 71 6.94 27.08 16.82
C TYR A 71 7.67 26.39 17.99
N ARG A 72 8.98 26.64 18.15
CA ARG A 72 9.77 26.09 19.26
C ARG A 72 9.32 26.61 20.62
N LEU A 73 8.95 27.88 20.74
CA LEU A 73 8.40 28.45 21.97
C LEU A 73 7.06 27.80 22.34
N LYS A 74 6.15 27.61 21.37
CA LYS A 74 4.88 26.90 21.59
C LYS A 74 5.16 25.47 22.10
N LEU A 75 6.08 24.73 21.48
CA LEU A 75 6.44 23.38 21.94
C LEU A 75 7.02 23.37 23.36
N GLN A 76 7.88 24.33 23.70
CA GLN A 76 8.41 24.44 25.06
C GLN A 76 7.28 24.65 26.08
N GLN A 77 6.33 25.54 25.76
CA GLN A 77 5.14 25.74 26.60
C GLN A 77 4.29 24.47 26.74
N ALA A 78 4.16 23.65 25.69
CA ALA A 78 3.47 22.36 25.75
C ALA A 78 4.17 21.41 26.75
N TYR A 79 5.50 21.37 26.72
CA TYR A 79 6.30 20.57 27.66
C TYR A 79 6.17 21.06 29.10
N ASP A 80 6.23 22.38 29.32
CA ASP A 80 6.09 22.99 30.64
C ASP A 80 4.70 22.72 31.26
N MET A 81 3.71 22.47 30.41
CA MET A 81 2.34 22.10 30.81
C MET A 81 2.14 20.59 30.98
N ASN A 82 3.18 19.78 30.79
CA ASN A 82 3.15 18.31 30.83
C ASN A 82 2.15 17.68 29.85
N LEU A 83 1.87 18.32 28.71
CA LEU A 83 0.94 17.76 27.71
C LEU A 83 1.46 16.45 27.09
N GLN A 84 2.77 16.22 27.18
CA GLN A 84 3.37 14.95 26.77
C GLN A 84 3.01 13.79 27.71
N ASP A 85 2.50 14.04 28.91
CA ASP A 85 2.16 12.98 29.86
C ASP A 85 0.69 12.57 29.77
N ASP A 86 -0.10 13.26 28.91
CA ASP A 86 -1.50 12.95 28.67
C ASP A 86 -1.67 11.52 28.08
N GLU A 87 -2.61 10.74 28.61
CA GLU A 87 -2.82 9.33 28.21
C GLU A 87 -3.17 9.19 26.72
N GLU A 88 -3.98 10.11 26.20
CA GLU A 88 -4.38 10.14 24.79
C GLU A 88 -3.18 10.41 23.88
N TYR A 89 -2.33 11.38 24.25
CA TYR A 89 -1.08 11.67 23.55
C TYR A 89 -0.15 10.44 23.52
N GLN A 90 0.07 9.79 24.66
CA GLN A 90 0.93 8.60 24.74
C GLN A 90 0.39 7.44 23.89
N LYS A 91 -0.94 7.27 23.88
CA LYS A 91 -1.61 6.24 23.08
C LYS A 91 -1.47 6.50 21.57
N GLU A 92 -1.74 7.72 21.12
CA GLU A 92 -1.58 8.11 19.71
C GLU A 92 -0.13 7.96 19.25
N LEU A 93 0.80 8.44 20.07
CA LEU A 93 2.23 8.36 19.79
C LEU A 93 2.69 6.91 19.66
N LYS A 94 2.29 6.03 20.59
CA LYS A 94 2.60 4.59 20.53
C LYS A 94 2.05 3.94 19.26
N ASN A 95 0.78 4.21 18.92
CA ASN A 95 0.14 3.64 17.73
C ASN A 95 0.85 4.08 16.45
N TYR A 96 1.19 5.37 16.35
CA TYR A 96 1.90 5.91 15.21
C TYR A 96 3.31 5.33 15.10
N ARG A 97 4.07 5.26 16.21
CA ARG A 97 5.39 4.63 16.27
C ARG A 97 5.35 3.20 15.74
N SER A 98 4.43 2.39 16.25
CA SER A 98 4.26 0.99 15.86
C SER A 98 3.89 0.81 14.39
N SER A 99 3.12 1.73 13.82
CA SER A 99 2.76 1.73 12.39
C SER A 99 3.96 2.15 11.53
N LEU A 100 4.62 3.25 11.89
CA LEU A 100 5.77 3.80 11.17
C LEU A 100 6.93 2.81 11.13
N SER A 101 7.22 2.14 12.25
CA SER A 101 8.39 1.26 12.38
C SER A 101 8.34 0.06 11.43
N GLN A 102 7.15 -0.44 11.06
CA GLN A 102 7.00 -1.63 10.20
C GLN A 102 7.80 -1.54 8.90
N SER A 103 7.86 -0.35 8.29
CA SER A 103 8.60 -0.14 7.03
C SER A 103 10.12 -0.11 7.20
N TYR A 104 10.61 0.08 8.43
CA TYR A 104 12.04 0.15 8.77
C TYR A 104 12.58 -1.17 9.35
N LEU A 105 11.71 -2.08 9.78
CA LEU A 105 12.08 -3.39 10.35
C LEU A 105 12.28 -4.48 9.28
N THR A 106 12.66 -4.09 8.07
CA THR A 106 12.86 -4.98 6.94
C THR A 106 13.93 -4.44 5.99
N ASP A 107 14.48 -5.30 5.14
CA ASP A 107 15.40 -4.90 4.09
C ASP A 107 14.60 -4.48 2.84
N THR A 108 14.33 -3.18 2.72
CA THR A 108 13.56 -2.62 1.60
C THR A 108 14.27 -2.81 0.26
N GLU A 109 15.60 -2.69 0.23
CA GLU A 109 16.41 -2.85 -0.98
C GLU A 109 16.31 -4.27 -1.54
N VAL A 110 16.48 -5.29 -0.69
CA VAL A 110 16.31 -6.69 -1.11
C VAL A 110 14.85 -6.98 -1.47
N THR A 111 13.90 -6.37 -0.77
CA THR A 111 12.48 -6.50 -1.12
C THR A 111 12.21 -5.95 -2.52
N ASP A 112 12.73 -4.76 -2.85
CA ASP A 112 12.55 -4.10 -4.13
C ASP A 112 13.19 -4.89 -5.27
N GLN A 113 14.39 -5.43 -5.04
CA GLN A 113 15.07 -6.32 -5.98
C GLN A 113 14.22 -7.57 -6.27
N LEU A 114 13.68 -8.23 -5.25
CA LEU A 114 12.82 -9.41 -5.42
C LEU A 114 11.50 -9.06 -6.11
N VAL A 115 10.92 -7.90 -5.83
CA VAL A 115 9.69 -7.42 -6.50
C VAL A 115 9.95 -7.19 -7.98
N ARG A 116 11.09 -6.59 -8.34
CA ARG A 116 11.50 -6.39 -9.73
C ARG A 116 11.79 -7.72 -10.43
N GLU A 117 12.56 -8.59 -9.80
CA GLU A 117 12.90 -9.91 -10.30
C GLU A 117 11.64 -10.72 -10.61
N VAL A 118 10.68 -10.77 -9.69
CA VAL A 118 9.41 -11.47 -9.91
C VAL A 118 8.60 -10.85 -11.05
N TYR A 119 8.58 -9.52 -11.15
CA TYR A 119 7.89 -8.86 -12.26
C TYR A 119 8.52 -9.22 -13.60
N ASP A 120 9.84 -9.09 -13.71
CA ASP A 120 10.56 -9.39 -14.95
C ASP A 120 10.36 -10.85 -15.35
N ARG A 121 10.42 -11.78 -14.38
CA ARG A 121 10.10 -13.20 -14.60
C ARG A 121 8.65 -13.43 -15.02
N SER A 122 7.69 -12.62 -14.55
CA SER A 122 6.27 -12.76 -14.91
C SER A 122 5.96 -12.41 -16.36
N LEU A 123 6.88 -11.72 -17.05
CA LEU A 123 6.76 -11.39 -18.47
C LEU A 123 7.03 -12.59 -19.39
N GLU A 124 7.58 -13.67 -18.84
CA GLU A 124 7.88 -14.91 -19.54
C GLU A 124 7.36 -16.13 -18.79
N GLU A 125 7.27 -17.25 -19.50
CA GLU A 125 6.96 -18.56 -18.96
C GLU A 125 8.07 -19.52 -19.34
N VAL A 126 8.40 -20.43 -18.42
CA VAL A 126 9.43 -21.45 -18.62
C VAL A 126 8.76 -22.82 -18.70
N ASN A 127 9.15 -23.62 -19.69
CA ASN A 127 8.85 -25.05 -19.75
C ASN A 127 10.06 -25.83 -19.27
N ALA A 128 9.90 -26.69 -18.28
CA ALA A 128 11.01 -27.47 -17.74
C ALA A 128 10.63 -28.92 -17.44
N SER A 129 11.65 -29.77 -17.39
CA SER A 129 11.59 -31.12 -16.85
C SER A 129 12.57 -31.26 -15.69
N HIS A 130 12.32 -32.17 -14.76
CA HIS A 130 13.23 -32.35 -13.64
C HIS A 130 13.39 -33.80 -13.16
N ILE A 131 14.50 -34.04 -12.49
CA ILE A 131 14.81 -35.24 -11.72
C ILE A 131 14.94 -34.82 -10.26
N LEU A 132 14.33 -35.59 -9.36
CA LEU A 132 14.39 -35.38 -7.91
C LEU A 132 14.95 -36.62 -7.23
N VAL A 133 15.91 -36.43 -6.32
CA VAL A 133 16.25 -37.39 -5.26
C VAL A 133 15.76 -36.80 -3.94
N GLN A 134 14.76 -37.43 -3.33
CA GLN A 134 14.07 -36.94 -2.15
C GLN A 134 14.97 -37.01 -0.92
N VAL A 135 15.01 -35.92 -0.16
CA VAL A 135 15.61 -35.88 1.17
C VAL A 135 15.02 -34.71 1.95
N GLY A 136 14.50 -34.98 3.16
CA GLY A 136 13.86 -33.97 4.01
C GLY A 136 14.82 -32.85 4.42
N ARG A 137 14.29 -31.66 4.68
CA ARG A 137 15.11 -30.47 5.02
C ARG A 137 15.96 -30.69 6.28
N GLY A 138 15.42 -31.42 7.27
CA GLY A 138 16.09 -31.75 8.53
C GLY A 138 16.77 -33.12 8.57
N ALA A 139 17.06 -33.72 7.40
CA ALA A 139 17.72 -35.02 7.33
C ALA A 139 19.13 -34.97 7.94
N GLU A 140 19.56 -36.08 8.54
CA GLU A 140 20.88 -36.16 9.16
C GLU A 140 21.98 -35.98 8.09
N PRO A 141 23.20 -35.54 8.48
CA PRO A 141 24.29 -35.32 7.54
C PRO A 141 24.61 -36.56 6.67
N ALA A 142 24.45 -37.76 7.22
CA ALA A 142 24.66 -39.01 6.49
C ALA A 142 23.62 -39.21 5.37
N ASP A 143 22.34 -39.01 5.67
CA ASP A 143 21.24 -39.16 4.71
C ASP A 143 21.34 -38.13 3.58
N THR A 144 21.68 -36.89 3.94
CA THR A 144 21.91 -35.81 2.96
C THR A 144 23.08 -36.13 2.03
N LEU A 145 24.18 -36.71 2.55
CA LEU A 145 25.32 -37.11 1.76
C LEU A 145 25.00 -38.26 0.80
N GLU A 146 24.17 -39.22 1.21
CA GLU A 146 23.73 -40.32 0.36
C GLU A 146 22.88 -39.81 -0.82
N ALA A 147 21.88 -38.98 -0.53
CA ALA A 147 21.05 -38.34 -1.55
C ALA A 147 21.88 -37.50 -2.53
N TYR A 148 22.87 -36.76 -2.02
CA TYR A 148 23.77 -35.95 -2.85
C TYR A 148 24.66 -36.81 -3.77
N LYS A 149 25.18 -37.95 -3.29
CA LYS A 149 25.93 -38.88 -4.14
C LYS A 149 25.05 -39.47 -5.24
N LYS A 150 23.82 -39.85 -4.91
CA LYS A 150 22.86 -40.40 -5.87
C LYS A 150 22.55 -39.42 -7.00
N ILE A 151 22.27 -38.15 -6.68
CA ILE A 151 22.01 -37.14 -7.73
C ILE A 151 23.26 -36.83 -8.57
N LEU A 152 24.46 -36.88 -7.98
CA LEU A 152 25.71 -36.72 -8.73
C LEU A 152 25.96 -37.87 -9.69
N ASP A 153 25.61 -39.10 -9.34
CA ASP A 153 25.74 -40.23 -10.25
C ASP A 153 24.73 -40.13 -11.42
N ILE A 154 23.51 -39.65 -11.14
CA ILE A 154 22.55 -39.29 -12.19
C ILE A 154 23.13 -38.20 -13.12
N LYS A 155 23.74 -37.15 -12.56
CA LYS A 155 24.38 -36.07 -13.34
C LYS A 155 25.46 -36.60 -14.27
N LYS A 156 26.31 -37.52 -13.80
CA LYS A 156 27.36 -38.15 -14.63
C LYS A 156 26.78 -38.91 -15.82
N GLU A 157 25.65 -39.58 -15.65
CA GLU A 157 24.99 -40.29 -16.75
C GLU A 157 24.43 -39.32 -17.79
N LEU A 158 23.82 -38.22 -17.35
CA LEU A 158 23.37 -37.16 -18.25
C LEU A 158 24.56 -36.53 -19.01
N ASP A 159 25.66 -36.25 -18.31
CA ASP A 159 26.89 -35.70 -18.91
C ASP A 159 27.56 -36.67 -19.90
N ALA A 160 27.33 -37.97 -19.75
CA ALA A 160 27.74 -38.99 -20.71
C ALA A 160 26.80 -39.11 -21.93
N GLY A 161 25.77 -38.27 -22.03
CA GLY A 161 24.83 -38.21 -23.15
C GLY A 161 23.57 -39.06 -22.97
N ALA A 162 23.23 -39.49 -21.75
CA ALA A 162 21.98 -40.19 -21.51
C ALA A 162 20.75 -39.29 -21.79
N ASP A 163 19.69 -39.88 -22.35
CA ASP A 163 18.44 -39.16 -22.59
C ASP A 163 17.76 -38.76 -21.27
N PHE A 164 17.54 -37.46 -21.08
CA PHE A 164 16.98 -36.91 -19.85
C PHE A 164 15.61 -37.52 -19.51
N ALA A 165 14.73 -37.66 -20.51
CA ALA A 165 13.38 -38.17 -20.33
C ALA A 165 13.37 -39.64 -19.86
N LYS A 166 14.30 -40.46 -20.37
CA LYS A 166 14.51 -41.83 -19.91
C LYS A 166 15.02 -41.86 -18.48
N VAL A 167 16.08 -41.11 -18.17
CA VAL A 167 16.68 -41.07 -16.83
C VAL A 167 15.66 -40.58 -15.80
N ALA A 168 14.83 -39.58 -16.14
CA ALA A 168 13.77 -39.10 -15.28
C ALA A 168 12.71 -40.18 -14.96
N ARG A 169 12.28 -40.97 -15.95
CA ARG A 169 11.33 -42.08 -15.71
C ARG A 169 11.91 -43.17 -14.81
N GLU A 170 13.20 -43.46 -14.97
CA GLU A 170 13.86 -44.57 -14.26
C GLU A 170 14.32 -44.19 -12.85
N LYS A 171 14.75 -42.95 -12.63
CA LYS A 171 15.51 -42.55 -11.43
C LYS A 171 14.94 -41.39 -10.64
N SER A 172 13.99 -40.63 -11.19
CA SER A 172 13.36 -39.54 -10.45
C SER A 172 12.39 -40.10 -9.41
N GLU A 173 12.46 -39.56 -8.21
CA GLU A 173 11.55 -39.86 -7.09
C GLU A 173 10.45 -38.80 -6.98
N GLY A 174 10.36 -37.88 -7.95
CA GLY A 174 9.34 -36.84 -8.01
C GLY A 174 8.01 -37.29 -8.61
N PRO A 175 6.92 -36.54 -8.38
CA PRO A 175 5.58 -36.88 -8.90
C PRO A 175 5.49 -36.83 -10.44
N SER A 176 6.39 -36.12 -11.11
CA SER A 176 6.48 -36.01 -12.57
C SER A 176 7.26 -37.16 -13.22
N ALA A 177 7.88 -38.06 -12.45
CA ALA A 177 8.74 -39.14 -12.97
C ALA A 177 8.05 -39.98 -14.05
N GLY A 178 6.78 -40.37 -13.82
CA GLY A 178 5.99 -41.14 -14.79
C GLY A 178 5.75 -40.43 -16.12
N ASN A 179 5.81 -39.09 -16.14
CA ASN A 179 5.71 -38.26 -17.33
C ASN A 179 7.07 -37.65 -17.72
N ALA A 180 8.14 -38.45 -17.67
CA ALA A 180 9.49 -38.03 -18.08
C ALA A 180 10.05 -36.81 -17.33
N GLY A 181 9.53 -36.53 -16.13
CA GLY A 181 9.93 -35.37 -15.35
C GLY A 181 9.30 -34.05 -15.82
N GLU A 182 8.41 -34.05 -16.82
CA GLU A 182 7.83 -32.82 -17.39
C GLU A 182 6.95 -32.07 -16.38
N LEU A 183 7.19 -30.76 -16.27
CA LEU A 183 6.44 -29.84 -15.40
C LEU A 183 5.47 -28.95 -16.17
N GLY A 184 5.63 -28.85 -17.50
CA GLY A 184 4.89 -27.91 -18.33
C GLY A 184 5.34 -26.46 -18.14
N TRP A 185 4.50 -25.53 -18.60
CA TRP A 185 4.76 -24.09 -18.55
C TRP A 185 4.41 -23.49 -17.19
N PHE A 186 5.32 -22.72 -16.61
CA PHE A 186 5.07 -22.00 -15.35
C PHE A 186 5.72 -20.62 -15.32
N GLY A 187 5.08 -19.72 -14.57
CA GLY A 187 5.59 -18.40 -14.18
C GLY A 187 6.03 -18.36 -12.72
N PRO A 188 6.30 -17.17 -12.15
CA PRO A 188 6.74 -17.03 -10.77
C PRO A 188 5.71 -17.53 -9.76
N PHE A 189 6.19 -17.91 -8.57
CA PHE A 189 5.39 -18.44 -7.44
C PHE A 189 4.74 -19.81 -7.64
N ARG A 190 4.91 -20.44 -8.81
CA ARG A 190 4.45 -21.82 -9.05
C ARG A 190 5.38 -22.87 -8.47
N MET A 191 6.69 -22.56 -8.47
CA MET A 191 7.73 -23.42 -7.92
C MET A 191 8.35 -22.78 -6.67
N VAL A 192 9.06 -23.57 -5.86
CA VAL A 192 9.88 -23.04 -4.76
C VAL A 192 10.99 -22.15 -5.32
N TYR A 193 11.38 -21.14 -4.54
CA TYR A 193 12.23 -20.05 -5.05
C TYR A 193 13.54 -20.54 -5.67
N GLN A 194 14.26 -21.46 -5.02
CA GLN A 194 15.51 -22.02 -5.52
C GLN A 194 15.34 -22.79 -6.84
N PHE A 195 14.18 -23.43 -7.03
CA PHE A 195 13.86 -24.14 -8.26
C PHE A 195 13.53 -23.17 -9.38
N GLU A 196 12.77 -22.12 -9.07
CA GLU A 196 12.50 -21.03 -10.01
C GLU A 196 13.80 -20.34 -10.44
N ASP A 197 14.71 -20.04 -9.51
CA ASP A 197 16.02 -19.45 -9.81
C ASP A 197 16.76 -20.28 -10.86
N ALA A 198 16.95 -21.57 -10.57
CA ALA A 198 17.59 -22.52 -11.48
C ALA A 198 16.89 -22.57 -12.84
N ALA A 199 15.55 -22.55 -12.86
CA ALA A 199 14.77 -22.56 -14.08
C ALA A 199 14.91 -21.28 -14.91
N TYR A 200 15.06 -20.10 -14.29
CA TYR A 200 15.19 -18.83 -15.02
C TYR A 200 16.64 -18.51 -15.40
N GLU A 201 17.63 -19.07 -14.72
CA GLU A 201 19.06 -18.89 -15.02
C GLU A 201 19.60 -19.88 -16.08
N THR A 202 18.96 -21.03 -16.26
CA THR A 202 19.42 -22.07 -17.21
C THR A 202 18.98 -21.78 -18.65
N GLU A 203 19.88 -21.94 -19.61
CA GLU A 203 19.59 -21.76 -21.03
C GLU A 203 18.64 -22.84 -21.58
N VAL A 204 17.90 -22.51 -22.65
CA VAL A 204 16.98 -23.46 -23.30
C VAL A 204 17.76 -24.63 -23.89
N GLY A 205 17.35 -25.85 -23.56
CA GLY A 205 17.99 -27.10 -23.98
C GLY A 205 18.97 -27.67 -22.96
N GLU A 206 19.47 -26.84 -22.05
CA GLU A 206 20.47 -27.21 -21.03
C GLU A 206 19.83 -27.73 -19.74
N TYR A 207 20.63 -28.42 -18.93
CA TYR A 207 20.26 -28.85 -17.59
C TYR A 207 21.25 -28.37 -16.51
N THR A 208 20.74 -28.18 -15.31
CA THR A 208 21.48 -27.62 -14.18
C THR A 208 22.49 -28.61 -13.60
N ASP A 209 23.45 -28.10 -12.83
CA ASP A 209 24.08 -28.91 -11.79
C ASP A 209 23.08 -29.26 -10.67
N PRO A 210 23.36 -30.28 -9.84
CA PRO A 210 22.48 -30.62 -8.73
C PRO A 210 22.32 -29.47 -7.72
N PHE A 211 21.08 -29.06 -7.45
CA PHE A 211 20.76 -28.02 -6.47
C PHE A 211 19.76 -28.53 -5.42
N ARG A 212 19.75 -27.90 -4.24
CA ARG A 212 18.95 -28.32 -3.07
C ARG A 212 17.71 -27.45 -2.91
N THR A 213 16.56 -28.07 -2.67
CA THR A 213 15.34 -27.40 -2.18
C THR A 213 14.87 -28.03 -0.88
N ASP A 214 13.70 -27.66 -0.34
CA ASP A 214 13.10 -28.33 0.83
C ASP A 214 12.67 -29.79 0.54
N PHE A 215 12.58 -30.22 -0.73
CA PHE A 215 12.11 -31.56 -1.12
C PHE A 215 13.22 -32.58 -1.40
N GLY A 216 14.41 -32.11 -1.75
CA GLY A 216 15.51 -32.97 -2.11
C GLY A 216 16.58 -32.28 -2.94
N TYR A 217 17.38 -33.08 -3.62
CA TYR A 217 18.28 -32.61 -4.67
C TYR A 217 17.63 -32.74 -6.04
N HIS A 218 17.83 -31.72 -6.87
CA HIS A 218 17.18 -31.58 -8.16
C HIS A 218 18.22 -31.41 -9.27
N ILE A 219 17.94 -31.99 -10.43
CA ILE A 219 18.49 -31.57 -11.72
C ILE A 219 17.31 -31.12 -12.57
N LEU A 220 17.36 -29.92 -13.12
CA LEU A 220 16.32 -29.36 -13.98
C LEU A 220 16.86 -29.19 -15.40
N LYS A 221 16.05 -29.51 -16.40
CA LYS A 221 16.28 -29.19 -17.81
C LYS A 221 15.26 -28.14 -18.27
N VAL A 222 15.72 -27.06 -18.89
CA VAL A 222 14.83 -26.09 -19.54
C VAL A 222 14.52 -26.58 -20.94
N ASN A 223 13.25 -26.84 -21.22
CA ASN A 223 12.81 -27.32 -22.52
C ASN A 223 12.56 -26.17 -23.49
N ASP A 224 11.95 -25.08 -23.01
CA ASP A 224 11.58 -23.93 -23.83
C ASP A 224 11.24 -22.68 -22.97
N ARG A 225 11.19 -21.50 -23.60
CA ARG A 225 10.78 -20.21 -23.02
C ARG A 225 9.85 -19.48 -23.98
N ARG A 226 8.85 -18.79 -23.43
CA ARG A 226 7.95 -17.93 -24.22
C ARG A 226 7.51 -16.71 -23.45
N LYS A 227 7.04 -15.69 -24.17
CA LYS A 227 6.38 -14.53 -23.54
C LYS A 227 5.11 -14.97 -22.82
N SER A 228 4.84 -14.35 -21.68
CA SER A 228 3.62 -14.54 -20.92
C SER A 228 2.41 -14.17 -21.76
N ARG A 229 1.47 -15.11 -21.87
CA ARG A 229 0.21 -14.93 -22.63
C ARG A 229 -0.87 -14.22 -21.81
N GLY A 230 -0.55 -13.84 -20.57
CA GLY A 230 -1.51 -13.28 -19.63
C GLY A 230 -2.51 -14.32 -19.11
N GLU A 231 -3.69 -13.85 -18.74
CA GLU A 231 -4.79 -14.69 -18.28
C GLU A 231 -6.02 -14.51 -19.18
N VAL A 232 -6.93 -15.47 -19.15
CA VAL A 232 -8.20 -15.42 -19.87
C VAL A 232 -9.36 -15.71 -18.93
N THR A 233 -10.53 -15.22 -19.31
CA THR A 233 -11.81 -15.70 -18.79
C THR A 233 -12.56 -16.33 -19.95
N VAL A 234 -13.00 -17.56 -19.76
CA VAL A 234 -13.66 -18.36 -20.80
C VAL A 234 -14.94 -18.98 -20.25
N ALA A 235 -15.83 -19.37 -21.16
CA ALA A 235 -16.86 -20.35 -20.88
C ALA A 235 -16.52 -21.68 -21.57
N HIS A 236 -16.99 -22.80 -21.05
CA HIS A 236 -16.89 -24.07 -21.77
C HIS A 236 -18.22 -24.82 -21.82
N ILE A 237 -18.28 -25.76 -22.76
CA ILE A 237 -19.23 -26.87 -22.76
C ILE A 237 -18.41 -28.14 -22.70
N MET A 238 -18.67 -29.00 -21.72
CA MET A 238 -17.92 -30.24 -21.53
C MET A 238 -18.81 -31.45 -21.75
N THR A 239 -18.32 -32.48 -22.44
CA THR A 239 -18.95 -33.81 -22.45
C THR A 239 -17.93 -34.88 -22.05
N PHE A 240 -18.33 -35.85 -21.23
CA PHE A 240 -17.48 -37.00 -20.89
C PHE A 240 -18.20 -38.32 -21.14
N ASP A 241 -17.45 -39.40 -21.35
CA ASP A 241 -18.05 -40.71 -21.61
C ASP A 241 -18.78 -41.21 -20.35
N ARG A 242 -20.09 -41.46 -20.49
CA ARG A 242 -20.93 -42.00 -19.41
C ARG A 242 -20.99 -43.52 -19.54
N PRO A 243 -20.78 -44.30 -18.45
CA PRO A 243 -20.96 -45.75 -18.53
C PRO A 243 -22.41 -46.14 -18.88
N ALA A 244 -22.54 -47.04 -19.85
CA ALA A 244 -23.63 -47.98 -20.11
C ALA A 244 -25.02 -47.51 -20.62
N ASP A 245 -25.32 -46.21 -20.79
CA ASP A 245 -26.71 -45.82 -21.19
C ASP A 245 -26.83 -44.66 -22.21
N SER A 246 -25.76 -44.34 -22.96
CA SER A 246 -25.83 -43.31 -24.01
C SER A 246 -25.76 -43.92 -25.41
N THR A 247 -26.76 -43.64 -26.24
CA THR A 247 -26.77 -43.99 -27.67
C THR A 247 -25.74 -43.20 -28.50
N LYS A 248 -25.10 -42.18 -27.92
CA LYS A 248 -24.10 -41.32 -28.56
C LYS A 248 -22.86 -41.18 -27.67
N THR A 249 -21.67 -41.27 -28.26
CA THR A 249 -20.40 -41.03 -27.55
C THR A 249 -20.29 -39.56 -27.09
N ALA A 250 -19.40 -39.27 -26.14
CA ALA A 250 -19.13 -37.88 -25.75
C ALA A 250 -18.67 -37.02 -26.95
N GLU A 251 -17.89 -37.59 -27.86
CA GLU A 251 -17.45 -36.94 -29.10
C GLU A 251 -18.64 -36.61 -30.03
N THR A 252 -19.55 -37.55 -30.23
CA THR A 252 -20.73 -37.31 -31.07
C THR A 252 -21.61 -36.21 -30.46
N ARG A 253 -21.83 -36.24 -29.13
CA ARG A 253 -22.63 -35.23 -28.43
C ARG A 253 -22.02 -33.83 -28.57
N ILE A 254 -20.71 -33.68 -28.34
CA ILE A 254 -20.07 -32.36 -28.43
C ILE A 254 -20.07 -31.83 -29.87
N ARG A 255 -19.94 -32.69 -30.89
CA ARG A 255 -20.01 -32.29 -32.30
C ARG A 255 -21.42 -31.85 -32.70
N ASP A 256 -22.46 -32.50 -32.18
CA ASP A 256 -23.85 -32.06 -32.38
C ASP A 256 -24.13 -30.71 -31.71
N ILE A 257 -23.54 -30.46 -30.53
CA ILE A 257 -23.60 -29.15 -29.86
C ILE A 257 -22.88 -28.09 -30.69
N TYR A 258 -21.68 -28.40 -31.20
CA TYR A 258 -20.90 -27.49 -32.04
C TYR A 258 -21.69 -27.03 -33.27
N LYS A 259 -22.33 -27.96 -34.00
CA LYS A 259 -23.19 -27.61 -35.15
C LYS A 259 -24.32 -26.66 -34.78
N GLN A 260 -24.95 -26.86 -33.62
CA GLN A 260 -26.00 -25.95 -33.16
C GLN A 260 -25.46 -24.54 -32.84
N LEU A 261 -24.20 -24.44 -32.38
CA LEU A 261 -23.54 -23.14 -32.22
C LEU A 261 -23.24 -22.49 -33.57
N GLU A 262 -22.84 -23.27 -34.58
CA GLU A 262 -22.65 -22.79 -35.96
C GLU A 262 -23.97 -22.28 -36.58
N ASP A 263 -25.09 -22.93 -36.23
CA ASP A 263 -26.45 -22.51 -36.60
C ASP A 263 -26.95 -21.26 -35.83
N GLY A 264 -26.12 -20.66 -34.97
CA GLY A 264 -26.39 -19.40 -34.29
C GLY A 264 -27.08 -19.52 -32.92
N LYS A 265 -27.09 -20.70 -32.29
CA LYS A 265 -27.60 -20.85 -30.91
C LYS A 265 -26.68 -20.17 -29.89
N SER A 266 -27.25 -19.70 -28.77
CA SER A 266 -26.45 -19.10 -27.69
C SER A 266 -25.56 -20.15 -27.02
N PHE A 267 -24.28 -19.80 -26.87
CA PHE A 267 -23.32 -20.65 -26.16
C PHE A 267 -23.74 -20.93 -24.72
N GLU A 268 -24.24 -19.91 -24.03
CA GLU A 268 -24.64 -19.97 -22.63
C GLU A 268 -25.87 -20.88 -22.44
N GLU A 269 -26.81 -20.87 -23.38
CA GLU A 269 -27.93 -21.81 -23.41
C GLU A 269 -27.46 -23.25 -23.63
N MET A 270 -26.60 -23.47 -24.64
CA MET A 270 -26.04 -24.79 -24.92
C MET A 270 -25.22 -25.34 -23.74
N ALA A 271 -24.49 -24.48 -23.04
CA ALA A 271 -23.74 -24.85 -21.85
C ALA A 271 -24.67 -25.27 -20.70
N ARG A 272 -25.75 -24.51 -20.44
CA ARG A 272 -26.73 -24.85 -19.39
C ARG A 272 -27.43 -26.18 -19.64
N GLU A 273 -27.79 -26.43 -20.90
CA GLU A 273 -28.62 -27.58 -21.27
C GLU A 273 -27.80 -28.86 -21.44
N PHE A 274 -26.59 -28.77 -22.00
CA PHE A 274 -25.85 -29.95 -22.48
C PHE A 274 -24.48 -30.17 -21.85
N SER A 275 -23.94 -29.23 -21.08
CA SER A 275 -22.63 -29.42 -20.44
C SER A 275 -22.76 -30.44 -19.30
N ASP A 276 -21.89 -31.45 -19.33
CA ASP A 276 -21.72 -32.43 -18.27
C ASP A 276 -20.98 -31.83 -17.04
N ASP A 277 -20.32 -30.66 -17.16
CA ASP A 277 -19.82 -29.89 -16.01
C ASP A 277 -20.94 -29.06 -15.37
N LEU A 278 -21.70 -29.68 -14.48
CA LEU A 278 -22.85 -29.07 -13.81
C LEU A 278 -22.50 -27.84 -12.95
N ARG A 279 -21.22 -27.68 -12.56
CA ARG A 279 -20.79 -26.55 -11.72
C ARG A 279 -20.74 -25.26 -12.53
N THR A 280 -20.25 -25.34 -13.77
CA THR A 280 -20.11 -24.18 -14.67
C THR A 280 -21.34 -24.03 -15.57
N ALA A 281 -22.02 -25.13 -15.91
CA ALA A 281 -23.21 -25.15 -16.78
C ALA A 281 -24.24 -24.09 -16.40
N LYS A 282 -24.61 -24.00 -15.11
CA LYS A 282 -25.62 -23.04 -14.60
C LYS A 282 -25.27 -21.58 -14.90
N ASP A 283 -23.98 -21.26 -14.90
CA ASP A 283 -23.44 -19.93 -15.22
C ASP A 283 -22.99 -19.83 -16.69
N GLY A 284 -23.69 -20.55 -17.58
CA GLY A 284 -23.40 -20.53 -19.02
C GLY A 284 -22.03 -21.11 -19.38
N GLY A 285 -21.48 -21.98 -18.52
CA GLY A 285 -20.15 -22.59 -18.72
C GLY A 285 -18.98 -21.75 -18.24
N LYS A 286 -19.22 -20.57 -17.63
CA LYS A 286 -18.17 -19.62 -17.25
C LYS A 286 -17.20 -20.21 -16.21
N LEU A 287 -15.91 -20.05 -16.47
CA LEU A 287 -14.81 -20.41 -15.57
C LEU A 287 -14.24 -19.16 -14.88
N GLN A 288 -13.61 -19.38 -13.73
CA GLN A 288 -12.77 -18.37 -13.09
C GLN A 288 -11.58 -18.01 -13.98
N ARG A 289 -11.03 -16.82 -13.80
CA ARG A 289 -9.86 -16.35 -14.55
C ARG A 289 -8.66 -17.29 -14.32
N PHE A 290 -7.95 -17.64 -15.38
CA PHE A 290 -6.73 -18.45 -15.31
C PHE A 290 -5.74 -18.09 -16.42
N GLY A 291 -4.45 -18.35 -16.17
CA GLY A 291 -3.39 -18.36 -17.17
C GLY A 291 -2.71 -19.73 -17.23
N SER A 292 -1.48 -19.77 -17.75
CA SER A 292 -0.69 -21.00 -17.83
C SER A 292 -0.54 -21.68 -16.46
N GLY A 293 -0.73 -23.01 -16.44
CA GLY A 293 -0.72 -23.81 -15.21
C GLY A 293 -1.91 -23.57 -14.27
N GLY A 294 -2.90 -22.76 -14.65
CA GLY A 294 -4.08 -22.48 -13.83
C GLY A 294 -5.10 -23.62 -13.77
N LEU A 295 -5.09 -24.50 -14.77
CA LEU A 295 -5.92 -25.71 -14.82
C LEU A 295 -5.05 -26.94 -15.11
N ASN A 296 -5.44 -28.09 -14.57
CA ASN A 296 -4.73 -29.36 -14.78
C ASN A 296 -5.09 -30.00 -16.14
N SER A 297 -5.06 -29.21 -17.22
CA SER A 297 -5.34 -29.64 -18.59
C SER A 297 -4.58 -28.73 -19.57
N PRO A 298 -3.33 -29.07 -19.94
CA PRO A 298 -2.51 -28.23 -20.82
C PRO A 298 -3.20 -27.91 -22.15
N ILE A 299 -3.77 -28.93 -22.81
CA ILE A 299 -4.50 -28.79 -24.08
C ILE A 299 -5.65 -27.76 -23.97
N PHE A 300 -6.39 -27.78 -22.86
CA PHE A 300 -7.48 -26.81 -22.65
C PHE A 300 -6.94 -25.39 -22.44
N VAL A 301 -5.89 -25.25 -21.62
CA VAL A 301 -5.28 -23.96 -21.28
C VAL A 301 -4.62 -23.34 -22.51
N ASP A 302 -3.88 -24.12 -23.29
CA ASP A 302 -3.23 -23.66 -24.51
C ASP A 302 -4.25 -23.22 -25.55
N ALA A 303 -5.29 -24.05 -25.81
CA ALA A 303 -6.37 -23.67 -26.72
C ALA A 303 -7.06 -22.38 -26.29
N ALA A 304 -7.34 -22.19 -24.99
CA ALA A 304 -7.97 -20.98 -24.47
C ALA A 304 -7.09 -19.72 -24.61
N LEU A 305 -5.78 -19.85 -24.38
CA LEU A 305 -4.83 -18.73 -24.42
C LEU A 305 -4.41 -18.35 -25.86
N GLU A 306 -4.53 -19.26 -26.82
CA GLU A 306 -4.25 -19.03 -28.24
C GLU A 306 -5.40 -18.34 -28.99
N MET A 307 -6.61 -18.32 -28.44
CA MET A 307 -7.74 -17.61 -29.03
C MET A 307 -7.52 -16.10 -29.02
N ASP A 308 -7.76 -15.42 -30.14
CA ASP A 308 -7.57 -13.95 -30.25
C ASP A 308 -8.87 -13.14 -30.25
N GLU A 309 -9.96 -13.71 -30.75
CA GLU A 309 -11.23 -13.01 -30.93
C GLU A 309 -12.17 -13.25 -29.74
N ILE A 310 -12.49 -12.19 -28.99
CA ILE A 310 -13.46 -12.26 -27.89
C ILE A 310 -14.85 -12.63 -28.46
N GLY A 311 -15.48 -13.64 -27.85
CA GLY A 311 -16.76 -14.19 -28.27
C GLY A 311 -16.65 -15.40 -29.19
N SER A 312 -15.49 -15.64 -29.82
CA SER A 312 -15.22 -16.84 -30.61
C SER A 312 -15.18 -18.10 -29.73
N TYR A 313 -15.38 -19.26 -30.34
CA TYR A 313 -15.26 -20.55 -29.68
C TYR A 313 -14.45 -21.56 -30.50
N THR A 314 -13.78 -22.49 -29.81
CA THR A 314 -12.95 -23.52 -30.44
C THR A 314 -13.79 -24.59 -31.14
N GLU A 315 -13.20 -25.33 -32.07
CA GLU A 315 -13.71 -26.67 -32.41
C GLU A 315 -13.69 -27.59 -31.17
N PRO A 316 -14.42 -28.74 -31.18
CA PRO A 316 -14.35 -29.70 -30.10
C PRO A 316 -12.94 -30.24 -29.88
N ILE A 317 -12.38 -30.03 -28.68
CA ILE A 317 -11.05 -30.52 -28.28
C ILE A 317 -11.18 -31.62 -27.22
N LYS A 318 -10.28 -32.61 -27.27
CA LYS A 318 -10.25 -33.72 -26.29
C LYS A 318 -9.20 -33.47 -25.22
N SER A 319 -9.62 -33.39 -23.97
CA SER A 319 -8.75 -33.38 -22.79
C SER A 319 -8.81 -34.71 -22.05
N LYS A 320 -8.03 -34.84 -20.96
CA LYS A 320 -8.11 -36.00 -20.07
C LYS A 320 -9.43 -36.09 -19.30
N TYR A 321 -10.21 -35.01 -19.24
CA TYR A 321 -11.49 -34.96 -18.53
C TYR A 321 -12.67 -35.26 -19.45
N GLY A 322 -12.51 -35.12 -20.77
CA GLY A 322 -13.58 -35.26 -21.74
C GLY A 322 -13.36 -34.37 -22.95
N TRP A 323 -14.41 -34.17 -23.73
CA TRP A 323 -14.43 -33.22 -24.83
C TRP A 323 -14.91 -31.85 -24.37
N HIS A 324 -14.38 -30.80 -24.99
CA HIS A 324 -14.70 -29.43 -24.65
C HIS A 324 -14.88 -28.56 -25.90
N ILE A 325 -15.79 -27.61 -25.83
CA ILE A 325 -15.82 -26.41 -26.68
C ILE A 325 -15.55 -25.24 -25.74
N ILE A 326 -14.59 -24.38 -26.07
CA ILE A 326 -14.19 -23.24 -25.23
C ILE A 326 -14.60 -21.96 -25.94
N LYS A 327 -15.28 -21.03 -25.25
CA LYS A 327 -15.59 -19.68 -25.73
C LYS A 327 -14.76 -18.65 -24.97
N LEU A 328 -14.04 -17.80 -25.69
CA LEU A 328 -13.27 -16.71 -25.10
C LEU A 328 -14.23 -15.59 -24.68
N LEU A 329 -14.21 -15.21 -23.39
CA LEU A 329 -15.04 -14.10 -22.88
C LEU A 329 -14.21 -12.83 -22.69
N GLU A 330 -13.01 -12.95 -22.12
CA GLU A 330 -12.13 -11.80 -21.86
C GLU A 330 -10.66 -12.22 -21.93
N LYS A 331 -9.81 -11.32 -22.42
CA LYS A 331 -8.34 -11.40 -22.32
C LYS A 331 -7.83 -10.42 -21.25
N HIS A 332 -6.88 -10.89 -20.45
CA HIS A 332 -6.22 -10.14 -19.38
C HIS A 332 -4.71 -10.14 -19.64
N PRO A 333 -4.17 -9.18 -20.41
CA PRO A 333 -2.74 -9.13 -20.69
C PRO A 333 -1.93 -8.89 -19.41
N PRO A 334 -0.61 -9.23 -19.42
CA PRO A 334 0.29 -8.88 -18.33
C PRO A 334 0.21 -7.37 -18.02
N LYS A 335 0.09 -7.02 -16.74
CA LYS A 335 -0.01 -5.62 -16.31
C LYS A 335 1.37 -4.97 -16.25
N SER A 336 1.40 -3.65 -16.20
CA SER A 336 2.64 -2.90 -15.92
C SER A 336 3.17 -3.16 -14.51
N PHE A 337 4.45 -2.87 -14.29
CA PHE A 337 5.10 -2.98 -12.99
C PHE A 337 4.35 -2.14 -11.94
N GLU A 338 4.04 -0.89 -12.28
CA GLU A 338 3.39 0.09 -11.40
C GLU A 338 2.01 -0.42 -10.93
N GLN A 339 1.28 -1.13 -11.78
CA GLN A 339 -0.02 -1.71 -11.46
C GLN A 339 0.07 -2.95 -10.57
N GLN A 340 1.21 -3.64 -10.53
CA GLN A 340 1.39 -4.91 -9.81
C GLN A 340 2.31 -4.80 -8.60
N GLU A 341 3.14 -3.77 -8.48
CA GLU A 341 4.20 -3.66 -7.48
C GLU A 341 3.69 -3.95 -6.06
N LYS A 342 2.59 -3.28 -5.67
CA LYS A 342 1.99 -3.47 -4.34
C LYS A 342 1.54 -4.91 -4.09
N GLN A 343 0.95 -5.55 -5.09
CA GLN A 343 0.49 -6.94 -4.99
C GLN A 343 1.68 -7.90 -4.92
N LEU A 344 2.70 -7.72 -5.77
CA LEU A 344 3.92 -8.53 -5.78
C LEU A 344 4.67 -8.44 -4.46
N ARG A 345 4.81 -7.22 -3.91
CA ARG A 345 5.41 -7.01 -2.59
C ARG A 345 4.69 -7.77 -1.49
N GLN A 346 3.35 -7.76 -1.49
CA GLN A 346 2.55 -8.53 -0.55
C GLN A 346 2.66 -10.05 -0.74
N GLN A 347 2.80 -10.52 -1.98
CA GLN A 347 3.02 -11.94 -2.26
C GLN A 347 4.41 -12.39 -1.81
N ILE A 348 5.44 -11.59 -2.06
CA ILE A 348 6.83 -11.89 -1.67
C ILE A 348 6.96 -12.02 -0.16
N THR A 349 6.42 -11.06 0.61
CA THR A 349 6.48 -11.09 2.09
C THR A 349 5.75 -12.27 2.71
N LYS A 350 4.80 -12.88 1.98
CA LYS A 350 4.07 -14.10 2.39
C LYS A 350 4.66 -15.38 1.79
N SER A 351 5.66 -15.28 0.93
CA SER A 351 6.28 -16.43 0.25
C SER A 351 7.58 -16.85 0.96
N PRO A 352 8.12 -18.05 0.65
CA PRO A 352 9.44 -18.47 1.15
C PRO A 352 10.58 -17.49 0.84
N ARG A 353 10.43 -16.61 -0.17
CA ARG A 353 11.40 -15.54 -0.50
C ARG A 353 11.61 -14.56 0.66
N ALA A 354 10.62 -14.39 1.54
CA ALA A 354 10.74 -13.54 2.72
C ALA A 354 11.93 -13.93 3.61
N ARG A 355 12.35 -15.20 3.61
CA ARG A 355 13.56 -15.64 4.33
C ARG A 355 14.81 -14.90 3.87
N LYS A 356 14.97 -14.62 2.57
CA LYS A 356 16.12 -13.88 2.02
C LYS A 356 16.12 -12.42 2.50
N ILE A 357 14.93 -11.81 2.59
CA ILE A 357 14.74 -10.46 3.12
C ILE A 357 15.16 -10.42 4.59
N THR A 358 14.62 -11.33 5.41
CA THR A 358 14.98 -11.42 6.84
C THR A 358 16.47 -11.69 7.03
N GLN A 359 17.05 -12.67 6.34
CA GLN A 359 18.47 -12.99 6.46
C GLN A 359 19.38 -11.82 6.10
N SER A 360 19.07 -11.09 5.00
CA SER A 360 19.79 -9.88 4.64
C SER A 360 19.68 -8.81 5.72
N PHE A 361 18.46 -8.60 6.23
CA PHE A 361 18.21 -7.61 7.28
C PHE A 361 18.99 -7.94 8.56
N ILE A 362 18.93 -9.19 9.03
CA ILE A 362 19.65 -9.64 10.23
C ILE A 362 21.16 -9.52 10.04
N LYS A 363 21.68 -9.84 8.85
CA LYS A 363 23.09 -9.63 8.53
C LYS A 363 23.48 -8.14 8.63
N LYS A 364 22.69 -7.24 8.03
CA LYS A 364 22.88 -5.79 8.15
C LYS A 364 22.87 -5.32 9.62
N LEU A 365 22.01 -5.91 10.47
CA LEU A 365 21.97 -5.62 11.91
C LEU A 365 23.17 -6.19 12.68
N GLN A 366 23.62 -7.41 12.37
CA GLN A 366 24.83 -8.00 12.93
C GLN A 366 26.06 -7.14 12.63
N ASP A 367 26.20 -6.71 11.37
CA ASP A 367 27.29 -5.83 10.94
C ASP A 367 27.21 -4.46 11.64
N ARG A 368 26.02 -3.85 11.67
CA ARG A 368 25.77 -2.56 12.36
C ARG A 368 26.18 -2.61 13.83
N TYR A 369 25.83 -3.69 14.53
CA TYR A 369 26.11 -3.82 15.96
C TYR A 369 27.40 -4.55 16.27
N ASN A 370 28.18 -4.94 15.26
CA ASN A 370 29.37 -5.78 15.40
C ASN A 370 29.10 -7.02 16.28
N ALA A 371 27.92 -7.62 16.12
CA ALA A 371 27.43 -8.71 16.95
C ALA A 371 27.65 -10.06 16.24
N LYS A 372 28.44 -10.95 16.86
CA LYS A 372 28.68 -12.30 16.36
C LYS A 372 27.77 -13.28 17.07
N VAL A 373 27.06 -14.10 16.29
CA VAL A 373 26.20 -15.18 16.80
C VAL A 373 26.79 -16.51 16.38
N ASP A 374 27.25 -17.31 17.35
CA ASP A 374 27.71 -18.68 17.13
C ASP A 374 27.03 -19.59 18.16
N VAL A 375 25.75 -19.85 17.92
CA VAL A 375 24.90 -20.64 18.81
C VAL A 375 24.29 -21.78 18.00
N LYS A 376 24.38 -22.99 18.53
CA LYS A 376 23.80 -24.19 17.93
C LYS A 376 23.03 -24.97 18.98
N VAL A 377 22.03 -25.71 18.53
CA VAL A 377 21.27 -26.60 19.41
C VAL A 377 22.15 -27.79 19.83
N ASP A 378 22.41 -27.88 21.13
CA ASP A 378 23.16 -28.97 21.74
C ASP A 378 22.24 -30.03 22.38
N GLY A 379 22.84 -31.10 22.91
CA GLY A 379 22.10 -32.18 23.56
C GLY A 379 21.36 -31.74 24.83
N GLU A 380 21.88 -30.77 25.57
CA GLU A 380 21.28 -30.26 26.80
C GLU A 380 19.99 -29.47 26.49
N MET A 381 20.03 -28.65 25.43
CA MET A 381 18.84 -27.97 24.91
C MET A 381 17.74 -28.96 24.48
N LEU A 382 18.11 -30.01 23.76
CA LEU A 382 17.15 -31.03 23.29
C LEU A 382 16.54 -31.86 24.41
N GLN A 383 17.32 -32.14 25.46
CA GLN A 383 16.81 -32.80 26.67
C GLN A 383 15.86 -31.88 27.42
N THR A 384 16.22 -30.60 27.58
CA THR A 384 15.40 -29.60 28.29
C THR A 384 14.05 -29.35 27.60
N VAL A 385 14.05 -29.15 26.28
CA VAL A 385 12.84 -28.84 25.50
C VAL A 385 11.93 -30.08 25.33
N GLY A 386 12.41 -31.29 25.61
CA GLY A 386 11.60 -32.52 25.65
C GLY A 386 10.77 -32.81 24.39
N ASP A 387 10.03 -33.91 24.37
CA ASP A 387 9.27 -34.32 23.17
C ASP A 387 7.88 -33.65 23.07
N SER A 388 7.38 -33.09 24.17
CA SER A 388 6.10 -32.36 24.19
C SER A 388 6.11 -31.10 23.31
N ILE A 389 7.29 -30.62 22.90
CA ILE A 389 7.42 -29.53 21.92
C ILE A 389 6.78 -29.89 20.58
N MET A 390 6.81 -31.17 20.18
CA MET A 390 6.17 -31.63 18.94
C MET A 390 4.64 -31.51 19.02
N GLN A 391 4.09 -31.58 20.23
CA GLN A 391 2.66 -31.42 20.51
C GLN A 391 2.28 -29.98 20.87
N ARG A 392 3.24 -29.04 20.85
CA ARG A 392 3.06 -27.62 21.22
C ARG A 392 2.58 -27.43 22.66
N SER A 393 2.94 -28.37 23.53
CA SER A 393 2.55 -28.41 24.95
C SER A 393 3.75 -28.35 25.91
N TRP A 394 4.96 -28.07 25.40
CA TRP A 394 6.14 -27.94 26.25
C TRP A 394 6.05 -26.71 27.16
N LYS A 395 6.55 -26.87 28.38
CA LYS A 395 6.51 -25.87 29.44
C LYS A 395 7.90 -25.64 29.99
N TYR A 396 8.33 -24.38 30.00
CA TYR A 396 9.63 -24.04 30.56
C TYR A 396 9.60 -24.20 32.08
N LYS A 397 10.61 -24.89 32.60
CA LYS A 397 10.87 -25.00 34.04
C LYS A 397 12.04 -24.09 34.39
N PRO A 398 11.88 -23.09 35.27
CA PRO A 398 12.94 -22.14 35.60
C PRO A 398 14.26 -22.82 35.98
N LEU A 399 15.33 -22.41 35.30
CA LEU A 399 16.68 -22.86 35.60
C LEU A 399 17.31 -22.10 36.76
N PRO A 400 18.16 -22.75 37.57
CA PRO A 400 19.06 -22.07 38.50
C PRO A 400 19.91 -21.02 37.77
N GLU A 401 20.30 -19.95 38.47
CA GLU A 401 21.03 -18.81 37.88
C GLU A 401 22.34 -19.24 37.18
N HIS A 402 23.08 -20.19 37.77
CA HIS A 402 24.31 -20.73 37.20
C HIS A 402 24.10 -21.52 35.88
N ALA A 403 22.88 -21.96 35.60
CA ALA A 403 22.52 -22.67 34.37
C ALA A 403 21.98 -21.72 33.27
N GLN A 404 21.90 -20.40 33.53
CA GLN A 404 21.45 -19.40 32.56
C GLN A 404 22.61 -18.91 31.67
N LYS A 405 23.22 -19.85 30.95
CA LYS A 405 24.32 -19.57 30.01
C LYS A 405 23.91 -18.50 28.97
N GLN A 406 24.81 -17.56 28.72
CA GLN A 406 24.68 -16.59 27.62
C GLN A 406 24.81 -17.31 26.27
N LEU A 407 23.87 -17.02 25.37
CA LEU A 407 23.87 -17.48 23.99
C LEU A 407 24.59 -16.48 23.09
N PHE A 408 24.16 -15.21 23.11
CA PHE A 408 24.79 -14.13 22.35
C PHE A 408 24.49 -12.78 23.03
N SER A 409 25.07 -11.70 22.52
CA SER A 409 24.76 -10.34 22.96
C SER A 409 24.67 -9.37 21.79
N ILE A 410 23.85 -8.34 21.96
CA ILE A 410 23.75 -7.21 21.05
C ILE A 410 24.12 -5.98 21.86
N GLN A 411 25.31 -5.41 21.58
CA GLN A 411 25.86 -4.31 22.36
C GLN A 411 25.86 -4.62 23.87
N ASN A 412 25.06 -3.90 24.66
CA ASN A 412 24.94 -4.04 26.11
C ASN A 412 23.86 -5.04 26.57
N LYS A 413 23.09 -5.65 25.66
CA LYS A 413 22.00 -6.58 25.97
C LYS A 413 22.47 -8.02 25.78
N SER A 414 22.44 -8.81 26.85
CA SER A 414 22.78 -10.24 26.85
C SER A 414 21.52 -11.09 26.67
N TYR A 415 21.61 -12.13 25.84
CA TYR A 415 20.52 -13.08 25.58
C TYR A 415 20.97 -14.46 26.05
N THR A 416 20.16 -15.09 26.90
CA THR A 416 20.51 -16.33 27.62
C THR A 416 19.65 -17.52 27.19
N VAL A 417 20.02 -18.72 27.64
CA VAL A 417 19.19 -19.93 27.48
C VAL A 417 17.81 -19.78 28.12
N LYS A 418 17.70 -19.01 29.21
CA LYS A 418 16.40 -18.71 29.83
C LYS A 418 15.50 -17.94 28.87
N ASP A 419 16.04 -16.90 28.23
CA ASP A 419 15.28 -16.08 27.28
C ASP A 419 14.83 -16.91 26.07
N PHE A 420 15.73 -17.76 25.56
CA PHE A 420 15.40 -18.72 24.50
C PHE A 420 14.26 -19.67 24.91
N TYR A 421 14.32 -20.24 26.11
CA TYR A 421 13.28 -21.16 26.59
C TYR A 421 11.94 -20.48 26.83
N GLN A 422 11.93 -19.26 27.34
CA GLN A 422 10.70 -18.45 27.44
C GLN A 422 10.12 -18.17 26.05
N PHE A 423 10.97 -17.81 25.10
CA PHE A 423 10.58 -17.65 23.70
C PHE A 423 9.98 -18.94 23.11
N VAL A 424 10.61 -20.10 23.34
CA VAL A 424 10.09 -21.42 22.89
C VAL A 424 8.74 -21.74 23.50
N GLU A 425 8.53 -21.49 24.80
CA GLU A 425 7.24 -21.72 25.47
C GLU A 425 6.10 -20.92 24.81
N GLU A 426 6.36 -19.67 24.46
CA GLU A 426 5.37 -18.79 23.85
C GLU A 426 5.17 -19.09 22.36
N ARG A 427 6.28 -19.20 21.62
CA ARG A 427 6.29 -19.31 20.16
C ARG A 427 5.69 -20.63 19.68
N GLN A 428 5.91 -21.75 20.39
CA GLN A 428 5.41 -23.06 19.97
C GLN A 428 3.87 -23.10 19.82
N LYS A 429 3.13 -22.27 20.57
CA LYS A 429 1.66 -22.25 20.55
C LYS A 429 1.11 -21.72 19.22
N LYS A 430 1.92 -20.93 18.51
CA LYS A 430 1.58 -20.30 17.22
C LYS A 430 2.33 -20.93 16.05
N ASP A 431 3.18 -21.92 16.31
CA ASP A 431 3.95 -22.62 15.29
C ASP A 431 3.14 -23.82 14.75
N PHE A 432 2.61 -23.67 13.55
CA PHE A 432 1.85 -24.70 12.83
C PHE A 432 2.70 -25.40 11.75
N GLN A 433 3.99 -25.06 11.64
CA GLN A 433 4.88 -25.73 10.70
C GLN A 433 5.06 -27.20 11.11
N GLN A 434 5.13 -28.08 10.11
CA GLN A 434 5.48 -29.48 10.30
C GLN A 434 7.01 -29.62 10.26
N TYR A 435 7.53 -30.47 11.13
CA TYR A 435 8.96 -30.77 11.26
C TYR A 435 9.14 -32.27 11.29
N ASP A 436 10.21 -32.76 10.67
CA ASP A 436 10.49 -34.20 10.59
C ASP A 436 10.87 -34.75 11.97
N ASN A 437 11.55 -33.94 12.78
CA ASN A 437 12.01 -34.34 14.12
C ASN A 437 12.11 -33.15 15.09
N LYS A 438 12.33 -33.48 16.37
CA LYS A 438 12.47 -32.50 17.45
C LYS A 438 13.64 -31.54 17.23
N ARG A 439 14.78 -32.03 16.77
CA ARG A 439 15.99 -31.23 16.59
C ARG A 439 15.74 -30.10 15.59
N GLU A 440 15.19 -30.44 14.43
CA GLU A 440 14.85 -29.47 13.38
C GLU A 440 13.91 -28.38 13.92
N LYS A 441 12.88 -28.77 14.69
CA LYS A 441 11.97 -27.81 15.31
C LYS A 441 12.68 -26.86 16.28
N VAL A 442 13.55 -27.39 17.14
CA VAL A 442 14.28 -26.57 18.13
C VAL A 442 15.30 -25.67 17.44
N GLU A 443 15.96 -26.13 16.37
CA GLU A 443 16.87 -25.32 15.55
C GLU A 443 16.13 -24.17 14.85
N SER A 444 14.98 -24.46 14.22
CA SER A 444 14.11 -23.43 13.62
C SER A 444 13.66 -22.38 14.65
N LEU A 445 13.35 -22.81 15.89
CA LEU A 445 12.99 -21.89 16.97
C LEU A 445 14.19 -21.08 17.49
N LEU A 446 15.40 -21.65 17.47
CA LEU A 446 16.63 -20.93 17.84
C LEU A 446 16.95 -19.84 16.80
N ASP A 447 16.86 -20.16 15.52
CA ASP A 447 17.01 -19.19 14.44
C ASP A 447 16.00 -18.05 14.61
N ALA A 448 14.72 -18.38 14.77
CA ALA A 448 13.67 -17.40 15.00
C ALA A 448 13.90 -16.54 16.26
N PHE A 449 14.47 -17.11 17.33
CA PHE A 449 14.83 -16.38 18.54
C PHE A 449 15.93 -15.36 18.28
N VAL A 450 16.99 -15.76 17.57
CA VAL A 450 18.08 -14.85 17.16
C VAL A 450 17.53 -13.73 16.29
N GLU A 451 16.79 -14.05 15.23
CA GLU A 451 16.20 -13.06 14.31
C GLU A 451 15.31 -12.06 15.06
N THR A 452 14.39 -12.56 15.89
CA THR A 452 13.47 -11.73 16.69
C THR A 452 14.23 -10.85 17.67
N SER A 453 15.32 -11.35 18.26
CA SER A 453 16.13 -10.59 19.21
C SER A 453 16.81 -9.39 18.58
N PHE A 454 17.36 -9.55 17.37
CA PHE A 454 17.94 -8.45 16.59
C PHE A 454 16.89 -7.43 16.14
N ILE A 455 15.76 -7.90 15.62
CA ILE A 455 14.66 -7.01 15.21
C ILE A 455 14.14 -6.20 16.40
N ASN A 456 13.91 -6.84 17.55
CA ASN A 456 13.43 -6.16 18.75
C ASN A 456 14.46 -5.17 19.29
N TYR A 457 15.75 -5.53 19.31
CA TYR A 457 16.80 -4.59 19.73
C TYR A 457 16.86 -3.39 18.79
N TYR A 458 16.78 -3.60 17.48
CA TYR A 458 16.78 -2.50 16.51
C TYR A 458 15.50 -1.64 16.63
N ASP A 459 14.32 -2.25 16.80
CA ASP A 459 13.07 -1.50 17.03
C ASP A 459 13.17 -0.67 18.32
N GLU A 460 13.63 -1.24 19.44
CA GLU A 460 13.84 -0.51 20.71
C GLU A 460 14.79 0.69 20.58
N ASN A 461 15.67 0.68 19.58
CA ASN A 461 16.68 1.73 19.34
C ASN A 461 16.47 2.47 18.01
N LEU A 462 15.30 2.34 17.38
CA LEU A 462 15.09 2.76 16.00
C LEU A 462 15.27 4.27 15.80
N GLU A 463 14.79 5.08 16.75
CA GLU A 463 14.98 6.53 16.79
C GLU A 463 16.46 6.94 16.86
N ARG A 464 17.32 6.12 17.47
CA ARG A 464 18.76 6.38 17.50
C ARG A 464 19.42 5.92 16.20
N ASP A 465 19.03 4.76 15.72
CA ASP A 465 19.75 4.04 14.66
C ASP A 465 19.29 4.43 13.25
N ASN A 466 18.16 5.12 13.12
CA ASN A 466 17.60 5.59 11.86
C ASN A 466 17.15 7.06 11.94
N LYS A 467 17.95 7.97 11.37
CA LYS A 467 17.71 9.43 11.39
C LYS A 467 16.39 9.83 10.71
N ASP A 468 15.97 9.13 9.66
CA ASP A 468 14.73 9.45 8.95
C ASP A 468 13.50 9.05 9.76
N PHE A 469 13.52 7.85 10.34
CA PHE A 469 12.49 7.44 11.30
C PHE A 469 12.40 8.44 12.47
N ALA A 470 13.54 8.78 13.07
CA ALA A 470 13.62 9.72 14.19
C ALA A 470 13.00 11.07 13.85
N PHE A 471 13.31 11.60 12.66
CA PHE A 471 12.78 12.85 12.17
C PHE A 471 11.25 12.80 12.00
N ILE A 472 10.74 11.83 11.24
CA ILE A 472 9.30 11.70 10.97
C ILE A 472 8.52 11.48 12.27
N TYR A 473 9.05 10.65 13.16
CA TYR A 473 8.46 10.38 14.45
C TYR A 473 8.45 11.64 15.35
N SER A 474 9.54 12.41 15.36
CA SER A 474 9.62 13.67 16.10
C SER A 474 8.63 14.72 15.58
N GLU A 475 8.47 14.85 14.26
CA GLU A 475 7.49 15.78 13.68
C GLU A 475 6.07 15.44 14.12
N PHE A 476 5.70 14.15 14.10
CA PHE A 476 4.38 13.72 14.55
C PHE A 476 4.18 13.98 16.05
N LYS A 477 5.18 13.64 16.87
CA LYS A 477 5.21 13.89 18.31
C LYS A 477 4.98 15.37 18.63
N GLU A 478 5.72 16.25 17.95
CA GLU A 478 5.61 17.70 18.12
C GLU A 478 4.27 18.24 17.59
N GLY A 479 3.74 17.66 16.52
CA GLY A 479 2.42 18.01 15.96
C GLY A 479 1.27 17.80 16.94
N ILE A 480 1.21 16.64 17.61
CA ILE A 480 0.16 16.38 18.61
C ILE A 480 0.28 17.34 19.79
N LEU A 481 1.50 17.58 20.30
CA LEU A 481 1.71 18.52 21.39
C LEU A 481 1.24 19.93 21.04
N LEU A 482 1.56 20.38 19.82
CA LEU A 482 1.12 21.68 19.35
C LEU A 482 -0.41 21.73 19.23
N PHE A 483 -1.05 20.71 18.66
CA PHE A 483 -2.50 20.62 18.57
C PHE A 483 -3.17 20.70 19.95
N ASN A 484 -2.72 19.88 20.91
CA ASN A 484 -3.25 19.86 22.27
C ASN A 484 -3.07 21.20 22.98
N LEU A 485 -1.91 21.84 22.77
CA LEU A 485 -1.65 23.17 23.30
C LEU A 485 -2.58 24.22 22.71
N MET A 486 -2.78 24.22 21.39
CA MET A 486 -3.66 25.16 20.69
C MET A 486 -5.11 24.98 21.12
N GLU A 487 -5.59 23.73 21.25
CA GLU A 487 -6.94 23.46 21.76
C GLU A 487 -7.11 24.04 23.18
N LYS A 488 -6.12 23.84 24.05
CA LYS A 488 -6.19 24.31 25.45
C LYS A 488 -6.03 25.82 25.62
N LYS A 489 -5.15 26.46 24.83
CA LYS A 489 -4.80 27.88 25.01
C LYS A 489 -5.63 28.82 24.16
N ILE A 490 -6.01 28.40 22.95
CA ILE A 490 -6.61 29.27 21.94
C ILE A 490 -8.02 28.81 21.61
N TRP A 491 -8.18 27.60 21.05
CA TRP A 491 -9.46 27.20 20.45
C TRP A 491 -10.55 26.97 21.50
N GLY A 492 -10.24 26.27 22.59
CA GLY A 492 -11.16 26.07 23.72
C GLY A 492 -11.55 27.39 24.36
N LYS A 493 -10.56 28.25 24.68
CA LYS A 493 -10.84 29.59 25.25
C LYS A 493 -11.71 30.45 24.35
N ALA A 494 -11.43 30.46 23.05
CA ALA A 494 -12.19 31.26 22.10
C ALA A 494 -13.63 30.76 21.95
N LYS A 495 -13.90 29.47 22.15
CA LYS A 495 -15.26 28.91 22.09
C LYS A 495 -16.02 29.07 23.40
N GLU A 496 -15.33 28.95 24.53
CA GLU A 496 -15.94 28.86 25.86
C GLU A 496 -16.11 30.21 26.56
N ASP A 497 -15.28 31.22 26.25
CA ASP A 497 -15.37 32.55 26.85
C ASP A 497 -16.46 33.41 26.18
N THR A 498 -17.71 33.06 26.50
CA THR A 498 -18.89 33.76 25.97
C THR A 498 -18.95 35.25 26.35
N VAL A 499 -18.32 35.65 27.45
CA VAL A 499 -18.28 37.06 27.89
C VAL A 499 -17.32 37.85 27.01
N ALA A 500 -16.10 37.32 26.79
CA ALA A 500 -15.13 37.98 25.95
C ALA A 500 -15.56 37.99 24.47
N LEU A 501 -16.18 36.91 23.97
CA LEU A 501 -16.74 36.87 22.62
C LEU A 501 -17.79 37.96 22.40
N LYS A 502 -18.73 38.13 23.33
CA LYS A 502 -19.75 39.19 23.24
C LYS A 502 -19.13 40.58 23.28
N LYS A 503 -18.15 40.80 24.15
CA LYS A 503 -17.41 42.08 24.22
C LYS A 503 -16.64 42.36 22.92
N TYR A 504 -15.99 41.35 22.36
CA TYR A 504 -15.25 41.45 21.11
C TYR A 504 -16.19 41.76 19.94
N TYR A 505 -17.33 41.06 19.86
CA TYR A 505 -18.37 41.36 18.88
C TYR A 505 -18.86 42.80 19.01
N GLU A 506 -19.26 43.26 20.20
CA GLU A 506 -19.78 44.64 20.36
C GLU A 506 -18.78 45.72 19.93
N SER A 507 -17.49 45.47 20.15
CA SER A 507 -16.41 46.39 19.78
C SER A 507 -16.08 46.36 18.28
N ASN A 508 -16.48 45.30 17.57
CA ASN A 508 -16.15 45.08 16.16
C ASN A 508 -17.37 44.86 15.25
N LYS A 509 -18.59 45.06 15.78
CA LYS A 509 -19.84 44.67 15.12
C LYS A 509 -20.05 45.28 13.74
N GLU A 510 -19.44 46.44 13.49
CA GLU A 510 -19.44 47.09 12.18
C GLU A 510 -18.78 46.25 11.07
N ARG A 511 -17.93 45.28 11.42
CA ARG A 511 -17.31 44.35 10.46
C ARG A 511 -18.23 43.20 10.07
N TYR A 512 -19.21 42.87 10.92
CA TYR A 512 -20.13 41.77 10.70
C TYR A 512 -21.43 42.33 10.14
N GLN A 513 -21.46 42.58 8.84
CA GLN A 513 -22.66 43.09 8.17
C GLN A 513 -23.25 42.03 7.25
N TRP A 514 -24.57 41.93 7.25
CA TRP A 514 -25.30 41.43 6.11
C TRP A 514 -25.11 42.42 4.96
N LYS A 515 -24.81 41.91 3.77
CA LYS A 515 -25.05 42.67 2.54
C LYS A 515 -26.54 42.90 2.38
N ARG A 516 -26.95 43.62 1.33
CA ARG A 516 -28.38 43.74 1.01
C ARG A 516 -28.93 42.33 0.75
N ARG A 517 -30.02 41.98 1.44
CA ARG A 517 -30.67 40.68 1.34
C ARG A 517 -32.06 40.83 0.76
N ILE A 518 -32.54 39.78 0.11
CA ILE A 518 -33.87 39.73 -0.48
C ILE A 518 -34.55 38.43 -0.07
N ASP A 519 -35.78 38.52 0.45
CA ASP A 519 -36.63 37.35 0.64
C ASP A 519 -37.32 37.05 -0.69
N ILE A 520 -37.04 35.87 -1.24
CA ILE A 520 -37.47 35.52 -2.58
C ILE A 520 -38.20 34.19 -2.64
N ILE A 521 -39.02 34.08 -3.69
CA ILE A 521 -39.48 32.82 -4.26
C ILE A 521 -38.86 32.74 -5.66
N LEU A 522 -37.90 31.83 -5.84
CA LEU A 522 -37.24 31.55 -7.11
C LEU A 522 -37.89 30.32 -7.74
N THR A 523 -38.38 30.46 -8.97
CA THR A 523 -38.95 29.35 -9.74
C THR A 523 -38.05 29.00 -10.93
N GLN A 524 -37.95 27.72 -11.24
CA GLN A 524 -37.28 27.19 -12.43
C GLN A 524 -38.29 26.37 -13.23
N ASN A 525 -38.57 26.79 -14.45
CA ASN A 525 -39.68 26.29 -15.26
C ASN A 525 -39.15 25.69 -16.57
N THR A 526 -39.70 24.55 -16.96
CA THR A 526 -39.26 23.79 -18.16
C THR A 526 -39.64 24.44 -19.49
N SER A 527 -40.54 25.43 -19.50
CA SER A 527 -40.99 26.13 -20.70
C SER A 527 -41.45 27.55 -20.38
N LYS A 528 -41.50 28.40 -21.40
CA LYS A 528 -41.97 29.78 -21.27
C LYS A 528 -43.43 29.84 -20.84
N GLU A 529 -44.27 28.97 -21.40
CA GLU A 529 -45.70 28.88 -21.09
C GLU A 529 -45.92 28.49 -19.61
N THR A 530 -45.11 27.57 -19.09
CA THR A 530 -45.15 27.21 -17.67
C THR A 530 -44.72 28.38 -16.79
N ALA A 531 -43.67 29.11 -17.20
CA ALA A 531 -43.23 30.31 -16.48
C ALA A 531 -44.31 31.41 -16.47
N GLU A 532 -45.04 31.61 -17.57
CA GLU A 532 -46.17 32.56 -17.65
C GLU A 532 -47.31 32.19 -16.70
N GLN A 533 -47.66 30.89 -16.63
CA GLN A 533 -48.67 30.40 -15.69
C GLN A 533 -48.24 30.59 -14.23
N VAL A 534 -47.00 30.22 -13.90
CA VAL A 534 -46.43 30.39 -12.56
C VAL A 534 -46.34 31.87 -12.19
N GLN A 535 -45.94 32.74 -13.11
CA GLN A 535 -45.90 34.18 -12.92
C GLN A 535 -47.27 34.76 -12.56
N GLU A 536 -48.32 34.34 -13.27
CA GLU A 536 -49.70 34.79 -13.01
C GLU A 536 -50.23 34.28 -11.67
N LEU A 537 -49.90 33.04 -11.29
CA LEU A 537 -50.29 32.47 -10.00
C LEU A 537 -49.58 33.17 -8.82
N LEU A 538 -48.29 33.48 -8.97
CA LEU A 538 -47.54 34.29 -7.99
C LEU A 538 -48.14 35.70 -7.85
N ARG A 539 -48.53 36.35 -8.97
CA ARG A 539 -49.19 37.67 -8.94
C ARG A 539 -50.55 37.65 -8.24
N LYS A 540 -51.27 36.53 -8.31
CA LYS A 540 -52.54 36.30 -7.62
C LYS A 540 -52.37 35.95 -6.14
N GLY A 541 -51.14 35.84 -5.64
CA GLY A 541 -50.86 35.45 -4.26
C GLY A 541 -51.24 34.00 -3.96
N VAL A 542 -51.18 33.11 -4.95
CA VAL A 542 -51.44 31.68 -4.73
C VAL A 542 -50.28 31.07 -3.94
N GLU A 543 -50.59 30.32 -2.89
CA GLU A 543 -49.61 29.64 -2.05
C GLU A 543 -48.70 28.68 -2.85
N ILE A 544 -47.40 28.63 -2.50
CA ILE A 544 -46.37 27.89 -3.24
C ILE A 544 -46.76 26.42 -3.47
N ASP A 545 -47.30 25.76 -2.45
CA ASP A 545 -47.70 24.35 -2.55
C ASP A 545 -48.91 24.15 -3.47
N SER A 546 -49.81 25.14 -3.54
CA SER A 546 -50.91 25.13 -4.49
C SER A 546 -50.43 25.36 -5.93
N ILE A 547 -49.42 26.22 -6.13
CA ILE A 547 -48.79 26.40 -7.45
C ILE A 547 -48.13 25.09 -7.90
N LYS A 548 -47.36 24.43 -7.02
CA LYS A 548 -46.74 23.14 -7.33
C LYS A 548 -47.78 22.09 -7.71
N ALA A 549 -48.88 21.99 -6.96
CA ALA A 549 -49.95 21.03 -7.23
C ALA A 549 -50.68 21.28 -8.56
N GLN A 550 -50.87 22.55 -8.95
CA GLN A 550 -51.51 22.91 -10.21
C GLN A 550 -50.61 22.71 -11.43
N ILE A 551 -49.31 22.93 -11.29
CA ILE A 551 -48.36 22.93 -12.41
C ILE A 551 -47.70 21.55 -12.61
N ASN A 552 -47.34 20.85 -11.53
CA ASN A 552 -46.68 19.55 -11.58
C ASN A 552 -47.70 18.39 -11.56
N LEU A 553 -48.48 18.28 -12.64
CA LEU A 553 -49.46 17.20 -12.83
C LEU A 553 -48.83 15.93 -13.44
N ASP A 554 -49.51 14.79 -13.28
CA ASP A 554 -49.18 13.49 -13.91
C ASP A 554 -47.75 12.98 -13.65
N GLY A 555 -47.18 13.31 -12.48
CA GLY A 555 -45.84 12.86 -12.09
C GLY A 555 -44.68 13.54 -12.85
N ARG A 556 -44.95 14.63 -13.59
CA ARG A 556 -43.93 15.39 -14.32
C ARG A 556 -43.63 16.72 -13.62
N THR A 557 -42.37 16.95 -13.24
CA THR A 557 -41.91 18.21 -12.66
C THR A 557 -41.73 19.26 -13.75
N LYS A 558 -42.70 20.17 -13.88
CA LYS A 558 -42.67 21.29 -14.82
C LYS A 558 -42.11 22.57 -14.20
N THR A 559 -42.25 22.73 -12.88
CA THR A 559 -41.71 23.84 -12.10
C THR A 559 -41.07 23.35 -10.79
N ILE A 560 -39.92 23.92 -10.44
CA ILE A 560 -39.27 23.80 -9.14
C ILE A 560 -39.34 25.17 -8.48
N ILE A 561 -39.76 25.22 -7.22
CA ILE A 561 -39.90 26.47 -6.46
C ILE A 561 -39.08 26.36 -5.18
N SER A 562 -38.16 27.31 -5.00
CA SER A 562 -37.35 27.50 -3.79
C SER A 562 -37.69 28.85 -3.18
N SER A 563 -37.77 28.93 -1.86
CA SER A 563 -37.98 30.18 -1.14
C SER A 563 -36.97 30.37 -0.02
N GLY A 564 -36.71 31.63 0.32
CA GLY A 564 -35.86 32.01 1.44
C GLY A 564 -35.15 33.35 1.22
N THR A 565 -34.45 33.78 2.25
CA THR A 565 -33.64 34.98 2.24
C THR A 565 -32.25 34.71 1.67
N VAL A 566 -31.85 35.50 0.67
CA VAL A 566 -30.52 35.40 0.03
C VAL A 566 -29.85 36.77 -0.05
N GLU A 567 -28.52 36.81 -0.16
CA GLU A 567 -27.79 38.06 -0.45
C GLU A 567 -28.00 38.49 -1.92
N GLU A 568 -27.86 39.78 -2.21
CA GLU A 568 -28.07 40.34 -3.55
C GLU A 568 -27.17 39.76 -4.65
N ASP A 569 -26.02 39.18 -4.27
CA ASP A 569 -25.06 38.51 -5.15
C ASP A 569 -25.25 36.98 -5.18
N TYR A 570 -26.42 36.50 -4.76
CA TYR A 570 -26.74 35.08 -4.79
C TYR A 570 -26.62 34.53 -6.22
N SER A 571 -25.70 33.59 -6.40
CA SER A 571 -25.26 33.09 -7.72
C SER A 571 -26.35 32.44 -8.59
N ARG A 572 -27.57 32.23 -8.07
CA ARG A 572 -28.70 31.70 -8.85
C ARG A 572 -29.63 32.78 -9.39
N LEU A 573 -29.44 34.03 -8.98
CA LEU A 573 -30.14 35.18 -9.55
C LEU A 573 -29.59 35.45 -10.97
N PRO A 574 -30.44 35.86 -11.93
CA PRO A 574 -29.99 36.32 -13.24
C PRO A 574 -29.01 37.49 -13.13
N GLU A 575 -28.04 37.59 -14.05
CA GLU A 575 -27.05 38.69 -14.02
C GLU A 575 -27.70 40.08 -14.16
N ASP A 576 -28.79 40.19 -14.94
CA ASP A 576 -29.55 41.42 -15.15
C ASP A 576 -30.77 41.55 -14.20
N PHE A 577 -30.75 40.83 -13.08
CA PHE A 577 -31.88 40.81 -12.15
C PHE A 577 -32.11 42.17 -11.47
N GLU A 578 -33.24 42.80 -11.77
CA GLU A 578 -33.68 44.02 -11.10
C GLU A 578 -34.31 43.70 -9.74
N ILE A 579 -33.62 44.08 -8.65
CA ILE A 579 -34.13 43.93 -7.30
C ILE A 579 -35.25 44.95 -7.04
N LYS A 580 -36.50 44.50 -7.15
CA LYS A 580 -37.70 45.24 -6.72
C LYS A 580 -38.74 44.28 -6.16
N THR A 581 -39.57 44.75 -5.25
CA THR A 581 -40.67 43.95 -4.67
C THR A 581 -41.71 43.56 -5.73
N GLY A 582 -42.27 42.35 -5.57
CA GLY A 582 -43.26 41.77 -6.46
C GLY A 582 -42.68 40.75 -7.45
N VAL A 583 -43.52 40.33 -8.40
CA VAL A 583 -43.17 39.29 -9.38
C VAL A 583 -42.41 39.89 -10.55
N SER A 584 -41.21 39.38 -10.79
CA SER A 584 -40.32 39.83 -11.85
C SER A 584 -40.78 39.43 -13.25
N LYS A 585 -40.09 39.95 -14.28
CA LYS A 585 -40.17 39.46 -15.66
C LYS A 585 -39.69 38.00 -15.73
N ILE A 586 -40.01 37.32 -16.82
CA ILE A 586 -39.48 35.96 -17.06
C ILE A 586 -38.05 36.12 -17.56
N TYR A 587 -37.10 35.48 -16.87
CA TYR A 587 -35.69 35.44 -17.27
C TYR A 587 -35.38 34.12 -17.95
N HIS A 588 -34.53 34.17 -18.97
CA HIS A 588 -34.01 33.01 -19.68
C HIS A 588 -32.66 33.38 -20.31
N GLU A 589 -31.58 32.89 -19.73
CA GLU A 589 -30.22 33.12 -20.22
C GLU A 589 -29.89 32.08 -21.30
N LYS A 590 -28.98 32.41 -22.23
CA LYS A 590 -28.67 31.52 -23.38
C LYS A 590 -28.08 30.16 -22.98
N GLU A 591 -27.49 30.06 -21.79
CA GLU A 591 -26.87 28.86 -21.24
C GLU A 591 -27.74 28.14 -20.20
N ASP A 592 -28.86 28.74 -19.79
CA ASP A 592 -29.74 28.16 -18.78
C ASP A 592 -30.85 27.31 -19.42
N SER A 593 -31.08 26.11 -18.90
CA SER A 593 -32.09 25.18 -19.43
C SER A 593 -33.51 25.51 -18.94
N PHE A 594 -33.67 26.48 -18.04
CA PHE A 594 -34.92 26.78 -17.37
C PHE A 594 -35.30 28.27 -17.46
N TYR A 595 -36.60 28.51 -17.58
CA TYR A 595 -37.18 29.84 -17.46
C TYR A 595 -37.37 30.19 -15.98
N LYS A 596 -36.84 31.33 -15.54
CA LYS A 596 -36.93 31.78 -14.15
C LYS A 596 -37.99 32.84 -13.97
N VAL A 597 -38.80 32.70 -12.93
CA VAL A 597 -39.64 33.77 -12.40
C VAL A 597 -39.31 33.90 -10.92
N ILE A 598 -38.95 35.12 -10.53
CA ILE A 598 -38.58 35.44 -9.14
C ILE A 598 -39.63 36.39 -8.58
N MET A 599 -40.19 36.06 -7.42
CA MET A 599 -40.98 36.99 -6.62
C MET A 599 -40.12 37.47 -5.45
N VAL A 600 -39.99 38.77 -5.29
CA VAL A 600 -39.32 39.38 -4.14
C VAL A 600 -40.41 39.81 -3.16
N ASN A 601 -40.46 39.16 -2.00
CA ASN A 601 -41.43 39.47 -0.95
C ASN A 601 -40.99 40.70 -0.17
N GLU A 602 -39.71 40.74 0.21
CA GLU A 602 -39.13 41.78 1.06
C GLU A 602 -37.68 42.06 0.63
N ILE A 603 -37.28 43.33 0.72
CA ILE A 603 -35.90 43.77 0.54
C ILE A 603 -35.39 44.24 1.90
N MET A 604 -34.31 43.62 2.36
CA MET A 604 -33.65 43.94 3.61
C MET A 604 -32.35 44.69 3.32
N GLU A 605 -32.30 45.95 3.70
CA GLU A 605 -31.09 46.77 3.57
C GLU A 605 -29.93 46.21 4.40
N PRO A 606 -28.67 46.49 4.03
CA PRO A 606 -27.50 46.08 4.80
C PRO A 606 -27.65 46.42 6.28
N SER A 607 -27.42 45.43 7.12
CA SER A 607 -27.58 45.57 8.56
C SER A 607 -26.51 44.79 9.30
N ILE A 608 -26.22 45.21 10.52
CA ILE A 608 -25.26 44.52 11.39
C ILE A 608 -25.86 43.16 11.77
N LYS A 609 -25.11 42.09 11.52
CA LYS A 609 -25.46 40.73 11.96
C LYS A 609 -25.53 40.72 13.47
N THR A 610 -26.55 40.11 14.04
CA THR A 610 -26.61 39.84 15.48
C THR A 610 -25.45 38.96 15.93
N PHE A 611 -25.17 38.91 17.23
CA PHE A 611 -24.11 38.08 17.78
C PHE A 611 -24.26 36.61 17.37
N ASP A 612 -25.47 36.05 17.44
CA ASP A 612 -25.73 34.65 17.10
C ASP A 612 -25.54 34.38 15.60
N GLU A 613 -25.87 35.34 14.73
CA GLU A 613 -25.63 35.25 13.28
C GLU A 613 -24.14 35.38 12.91
N ALA A 614 -23.36 36.09 13.72
CA ALA A 614 -21.94 36.34 13.47
C ALA A 614 -21.01 35.38 14.23
N ILE A 615 -21.52 34.54 15.13
CA ILE A 615 -20.73 33.85 16.15
C ILE A 615 -19.54 33.05 15.60
N GLY A 616 -19.69 32.39 14.45
CA GLY A 616 -18.60 31.64 13.82
C GLY A 616 -17.44 32.54 13.36
N ALA A 617 -17.76 33.66 12.71
CA ALA A 617 -16.76 34.65 12.28
C ALA A 617 -16.13 35.35 13.49
N VAL A 618 -16.93 35.70 14.49
CA VAL A 618 -16.47 36.29 15.75
C VAL A 618 -15.48 35.36 16.47
N ILE A 619 -15.78 34.07 16.58
CA ILE A 619 -14.87 33.08 17.18
C ILE A 619 -13.55 33.04 16.43
N ASN A 620 -13.58 32.93 15.09
CA ASN A 620 -12.38 32.88 14.28
C ASN A 620 -11.49 34.14 14.44
N ASP A 621 -12.10 35.33 14.36
CA ASP A 621 -11.37 36.58 14.51
C ASP A 621 -10.81 36.74 15.93
N TYR A 622 -11.59 36.33 16.94
CA TYR A 622 -11.15 36.37 18.34
C TYR A 622 -10.02 35.36 18.61
N GLN A 623 -10.02 34.19 17.97
CA GLN A 623 -8.90 33.23 18.03
C GLN A 623 -7.59 33.87 17.57
N GLN A 624 -7.60 34.62 16.47
CA GLN A 624 -6.40 35.31 15.96
C GLN A 624 -5.88 36.37 16.93
N VAL A 625 -6.77 37.07 17.62
CA VAL A 625 -6.39 38.02 18.67
C VAL A 625 -5.71 37.30 19.83
N LEU A 626 -6.34 36.24 20.35
CA LEU A 626 -5.79 35.42 21.44
C LEU A 626 -4.42 34.83 21.07
N GLU A 627 -4.27 34.34 19.84
CA GLU A 627 -3.01 33.78 19.38
C GLU A 627 -1.92 34.85 19.31
N LYS A 628 -2.22 36.03 18.75
CA LYS A 628 -1.24 37.12 18.65
C LYS A 628 -0.80 37.64 20.02
N GLU A 629 -1.73 37.80 20.96
CA GLU A 629 -1.44 38.22 22.33
C GLU A 629 -0.58 37.18 23.05
N TRP A 630 -0.95 35.90 22.92
CA TRP A 630 -0.21 34.80 23.53
C TRP A 630 1.19 34.63 22.93
N GLU A 631 1.34 34.69 21.61
CA GLU A 631 2.65 34.63 20.95
C GLU A 631 3.59 35.75 21.42
N SER A 632 3.04 36.95 21.64
CA SER A 632 3.83 38.06 22.16
C SER A 632 4.32 37.76 23.58
N SER A 633 3.44 37.21 24.44
CA SER A 633 3.81 36.79 25.81
C SER A 633 4.88 35.69 25.84
N LEU A 634 4.84 34.77 24.87
CA LEU A 634 5.82 33.68 24.77
C LEU A 634 7.21 34.18 24.37
N LYS A 635 7.33 35.31 23.68
CA LYS A 635 8.65 35.87 23.32
C LYS A 635 9.30 36.62 24.49
N GLU A 636 8.51 37.29 25.32
CA GLU A 636 9.03 38.17 26.40
C GLU A 636 9.68 37.40 27.56
N GLY A 637 9.37 36.11 27.72
CA GLY A 637 9.85 35.28 28.84
C GLY A 637 11.08 34.42 28.59
N HIS A 638 11.66 34.42 27.38
CA HIS A 638 12.66 33.43 26.96
C HIS A 638 13.96 34.07 26.42
N ASP A 639 15.12 33.48 26.74
CA ASP A 639 16.42 33.89 26.17
C ASP A 639 16.64 33.20 24.82
N ILE A 640 16.42 33.96 23.74
CA ILE A 640 16.48 33.47 22.36
C ILE A 640 17.77 33.95 21.69
N LYS A 641 18.64 33.02 21.31
CA LYS A 641 19.92 33.29 20.62
C LYS A 641 19.97 32.62 19.26
N ILE A 642 20.22 33.41 18.22
CA ILE A 642 20.42 32.92 16.86
C ILE A 642 21.90 32.99 16.49
N ASN A 643 22.48 31.86 16.08
CA ASN A 643 23.84 31.81 15.58
C ASN A 643 23.91 32.36 14.15
N LYS A 644 24.22 33.66 14.03
CA LYS A 644 24.30 34.38 12.75
C LYS A 644 25.29 33.75 11.76
N ARG A 645 26.37 33.12 12.24
CA ARG A 645 27.37 32.47 11.38
C ARG A 645 26.79 31.19 10.76
N THR A 646 26.09 30.39 11.56
CA THR A 646 25.37 29.20 11.09
C THR A 646 24.25 29.59 10.14
N LEU A 647 23.43 30.59 10.47
CA LEU A 647 22.35 31.09 9.62
C LEU A 647 22.86 31.55 8.24
N LYS A 648 23.99 32.25 8.17
CA LYS A 648 24.58 32.65 6.89
C LYS A 648 24.97 31.45 6.01
N LYS A 649 25.45 30.35 6.63
CA LYS A 649 25.76 29.10 5.91
C LYS A 649 24.48 28.41 5.44
N VAL A 650 23.47 28.32 6.30
CA VAL A 650 22.14 27.77 5.98
C VAL A 650 21.55 28.47 4.76
N LYS A 651 21.52 29.81 4.74
CA LYS A 651 21.01 30.57 3.58
C LYS A 651 21.74 30.24 2.29
N LYS A 652 23.07 30.13 2.35
CA LYS A 652 23.89 29.79 1.18
C LYS A 652 23.59 28.38 0.68
N GLU A 653 23.38 27.43 1.58
CA GLU A 653 23.11 26.04 1.24
C GLU A 653 21.69 25.83 0.69
N LEU A 654 20.70 26.52 1.26
CA LEU A 654 19.33 26.50 0.77
C LEU A 654 19.20 27.13 -0.62
N ALA A 655 19.87 28.27 -0.86
CA ALA A 655 19.88 28.90 -2.19
C ALA A 655 20.40 27.95 -3.29
N ALA A 656 21.42 27.15 -2.99
CA ALA A 656 21.98 26.17 -3.92
C ALA A 656 21.09 24.93 -4.17
N LYS A 657 20.03 24.74 -3.38
CA LYS A 657 19.08 23.62 -3.52
C LYS A 657 17.75 24.04 -4.16
N THR A 658 17.49 25.35 -4.21
CA THR A 658 16.26 25.93 -4.79
C THR A 658 16.46 26.52 -6.19
N ASP A 659 17.73 26.70 -6.60
CA ASP A 659 18.15 26.96 -7.98
C ASP A 659 18.32 25.64 -8.76
#